data_AF-A0A928AIS9-F1
#
_entry.id   AF-A0A928AIS9-F1
#
_cell.length_a   1.000
_cell.length_b   1.000
_cell.length_c   1.000
_cell.angle_alpha   90.00
_cell.angle_beta   90.00
_cell.angle_gamma   90.00
#
_symmetry.space_group_name_H-M   'P 1'
#
loop_
_entity.id
_entity.type
_entity.pdbx_description
1 polymer ?
#
loop_
_entity_poly.entity_id
_entity_poly.type
_entity_poly.pdbx_seq_one_letter_code
_entity_poly.pdbx_strand_id
1 'polypeptide(L)'
;MNKKHYILACCLLLLSYIASAQTAAVNFYTITKNAFVDYYQKVGKQEKLYLITDKPYYSAGENIYFSAFLIHPTLFTPAIESSFLYVELISADGRLITRLKVLSDKGRFSNVMPLSTKLDAGRYTLRAYTRWMSNFDKEFLFRKEIEIGNYIDDAIQTHVSYSTNSDKSVVARITFRNSLGRPIANQDMEYTLNLRGKSKAYMSRSNEKGVVTIKFRPSNTLSDCLRVRITANSRILERTFQLPSFSNDFAVQFLPEGGNLIAGMPQIVAFKAIGTDGKSVEVEGYISDNNGNVLCDIKSRHKGMGVFLMTAQADKRYTATITSEKGLTRTFNLPNALVSGCSIQVKHSTGNSILMKVATTPDLPITRLAAVIQTRGVVEAVIEDVSRLKRISLSKMMSGIALISIVDKESKHIVAERLVFVDNQNFATAEITADKSHFSPREKVSLNFRFRNSDGRPTSGKFVVSVTDSEAVQLDPASENIFSYLLLSSDLRGHIEKPAEYFNKENTNRKEYLDLIMLTNGWRRYDLGKILKGDHLKIQHPVEKEQRITGQVMGIIGKARKPSIAIFQKNGRMHGIFPLNATNRFRITGIDSPDTIQYNIQALNRKGNTRTVVIKVDPETYPSTNIPLNRPNFKEYKPSVTEAMLIGAKEKYYTEGGMRVIDIDAVVVTASRENQYSYATAIDSFNSLSGDLTRYASVYDALQRFRQLEIVGVDVRVRKRVKIANNFIEDTDQEITETEEEIPGDEERIPGVLVNGTPADIGVLDMYAMDNITRLAYVEAKDAVGLSANSRFGVIILEVRDVNRTTSTGNRSIANVLVAGYCKPAEFYAPSYDTPSTSNKKDLRTTIAWNPDLRSGKEGMATMSFWTADRRNDYNVVIEGITDEGELCRATYRLIAKQ
;
A
#
# COMPACT_ATOMS: atom_id res chain seq x y z
N MET A 1 -9.87 35.04 -74.75
CA MET A 1 -9.99 34.91 -73.27
C MET A 1 -10.78 33.64 -72.97
N ASN A 2 -10.15 32.69 -72.26
CA ASN A 2 -10.50 31.26 -72.33
C ASN A 2 -11.54 30.83 -71.28
N LYS A 3 -12.63 30.18 -71.72
CA LYS A 3 -13.69 29.54 -70.89
C LYS A 3 -13.14 28.65 -69.76
N LYS A 4 -11.92 28.10 -69.90
CA LYS A 4 -11.23 27.33 -68.85
C LYS A 4 -10.92 28.14 -67.58
N HIS A 5 -10.71 29.45 -67.68
CA HIS A 5 -10.41 30.29 -66.51
C HIS A 5 -11.66 30.59 -65.67
N TYR A 6 -12.84 30.69 -66.31
CA TYR A 6 -14.11 30.87 -65.60
C TYR A 6 -14.53 29.62 -64.83
N ILE A 7 -14.32 28.43 -65.39
CA ILE A 7 -14.64 27.16 -64.70
C ILE A 7 -13.71 26.96 -63.50
N LEU A 8 -12.41 27.29 -63.62
CA LEU A 8 -11.47 27.20 -62.51
C LEU A 8 -11.79 28.21 -61.39
N ALA A 9 -12.17 29.44 -61.76
CA ALA A 9 -12.59 30.46 -60.81
C ALA A 9 -13.90 30.10 -60.08
N CYS A 10 -14.89 29.54 -60.79
CA CYS A 10 -16.12 29.05 -60.18
C CYS A 10 -15.88 27.83 -59.29
N CYS A 11 -14.98 26.91 -59.65
CA CYS A 11 -14.59 25.79 -58.78
C CYS A 11 -13.84 26.24 -57.53
N LEU A 12 -12.97 27.25 -57.62
CA LEU A 12 -12.27 27.84 -56.45
C LEU A 12 -13.22 28.65 -55.54
N LEU A 13 -14.23 29.32 -56.11
CA LEU A 13 -15.30 29.98 -55.36
C LEU A 13 -16.25 28.99 -54.69
N LEU A 14 -16.57 27.86 -55.33
CA LEU A 14 -17.32 26.76 -54.70
C LEU A 14 -16.50 26.02 -53.64
N LEU A 15 -15.19 25.80 -53.84
CA LEU A 15 -14.30 25.20 -52.84
C LEU A 15 -14.10 26.11 -51.62
N SER A 16 -14.07 27.43 -51.79
CA SER A 16 -14.03 28.38 -50.67
C SER A 16 -15.39 28.53 -49.97
N TYR A 17 -16.52 28.39 -50.68
CA TYR A 17 -17.85 28.31 -50.06
C TYR A 17 -18.06 26.99 -49.30
N ILE A 18 -17.58 25.86 -49.81
CA ILE A 18 -17.66 24.55 -49.14
C ILE A 18 -16.69 24.50 -47.94
N ALA A 19 -15.51 25.13 -48.03
CA ALA A 19 -14.58 25.27 -46.90
C ALA A 19 -15.11 26.23 -45.81
N SER A 20 -15.87 27.26 -46.19
CA SER A 20 -16.51 28.18 -45.22
C SER A 20 -17.82 27.63 -44.63
N ALA A 21 -18.45 26.64 -45.26
CA ALA A 21 -19.66 25.97 -44.78
C ALA A 21 -19.41 24.83 -43.77
N GLN A 22 -18.13 24.54 -43.44
CA GLN A 22 -17.73 23.57 -42.41
C GLN A 22 -16.82 24.20 -41.34
N THR A 23 -17.17 25.38 -40.85
CA THR A 23 -16.75 25.84 -39.52
C THR A 23 -17.99 26.17 -38.70
N ALA A 24 -18.84 25.16 -38.48
CA ALA A 24 -19.73 25.22 -37.32
C ALA A 24 -18.83 25.42 -36.10
N ALA A 25 -18.98 26.54 -35.39
CA ALA A 25 -18.23 26.80 -34.17
C ALA A 25 -18.34 25.56 -33.28
N VAL A 26 -17.23 24.89 -33.04
CA VAL A 26 -17.20 23.65 -32.26
C VAL A 26 -17.72 24.01 -30.87
N ASN A 27 -18.88 23.48 -30.51
CA ASN A 27 -19.50 23.79 -29.23
C ASN A 27 -18.61 23.35 -28.06
N PHE A 28 -18.77 23.98 -26.90
CA PHE A 28 -17.86 23.78 -25.78
C PHE A 28 -17.91 22.35 -25.24
N TYR A 29 -19.05 21.68 -25.41
CA TYR A 29 -19.21 20.24 -25.16
C TYR A 29 -18.19 19.40 -25.94
N THR A 30 -18.07 19.62 -27.25
CA THR A 30 -17.16 18.84 -28.10
C THR A 30 -15.69 19.13 -27.75
N ILE A 31 -15.35 20.38 -27.45
CA ILE A 31 -14.01 20.76 -26.97
C ILE A 31 -13.65 20.00 -25.69
N THR A 32 -14.55 20.01 -24.71
CA THR A 32 -14.33 19.37 -23.41
C THR A 32 -14.19 17.85 -23.56
N LYS A 33 -15.09 17.22 -24.32
CA LYS A 33 -15.04 15.78 -24.58
C LYS A 33 -13.73 15.37 -25.26
N ASN A 34 -13.29 16.11 -26.28
CA ASN A 34 -12.05 15.83 -26.98
C ASN A 34 -10.82 16.01 -26.09
N ALA A 35 -10.83 16.97 -25.16
CA ALA A 35 -9.75 17.16 -24.19
C ALA A 35 -9.59 15.95 -23.26
N PHE A 36 -10.69 15.35 -22.79
CA PHE A 36 -10.62 14.08 -22.03
C PHE A 36 -10.10 12.93 -22.88
N VAL A 37 -10.54 12.80 -24.12
CA VAL A 37 -10.05 11.76 -25.04
C VAL A 37 -8.53 11.89 -25.24
N ASP A 38 -8.03 13.08 -25.53
CA ASP A 38 -6.60 13.36 -25.68
C ASP A 38 -5.82 13.07 -24.38
N TYR A 39 -6.36 13.49 -23.22
CA TYR A 39 -5.77 13.17 -21.92
C TYR A 39 -5.62 11.66 -21.71
N TYR A 40 -6.67 10.88 -21.99
CA TYR A 40 -6.61 9.42 -21.84
C TYR A 40 -5.68 8.75 -22.86
N GLN A 41 -5.56 9.29 -24.08
CA GLN A 41 -4.61 8.77 -25.07
C GLN A 41 -3.16 9.01 -24.65
N LYS A 42 -2.85 10.14 -24.00
CA LYS A 42 -1.50 10.50 -23.58
C LYS A 42 -1.10 9.91 -22.22
N VAL A 43 -2.01 9.89 -21.26
CA VAL A 43 -1.74 9.49 -19.86
C VAL A 43 -2.15 8.05 -19.59
N GLY A 44 -3.15 7.53 -20.30
CA GLY A 44 -3.85 6.30 -19.93
C GLY A 44 -4.92 6.51 -18.86
N LYS A 45 -5.70 5.47 -18.58
CA LYS A 45 -6.72 5.50 -17.52
C LYS A 45 -6.11 5.06 -16.19
N GLN A 46 -6.48 5.73 -15.11
CA GLN A 46 -6.05 5.31 -13.78
C GLN A 46 -6.82 4.05 -13.36
N GLU A 47 -6.10 3.01 -12.94
CA GLU A 47 -6.73 1.81 -12.37
C GLU A 47 -7.38 2.12 -11.01
N LYS A 48 -8.50 1.46 -10.72
CA LYS A 48 -9.16 1.52 -9.41
C LYS A 48 -9.16 0.13 -8.78
N LEU A 49 -8.88 0.07 -7.49
CA LEU A 49 -8.69 -1.19 -6.75
C LEU A 49 -9.60 -1.21 -5.52
N TYR A 50 -10.26 -2.33 -5.30
CA TYR A 50 -10.95 -2.66 -4.05
C TYR A 50 -10.45 -4.02 -3.54
N LEU A 51 -10.09 -4.10 -2.26
CA LEU A 51 -9.60 -5.32 -1.60
C LEU A 51 -10.52 -5.70 -0.44
N ILE A 52 -10.94 -6.96 -0.43
CA ILE A 52 -11.77 -7.58 0.60
C ILE A 52 -10.88 -8.51 1.42
N THR A 53 -11.11 -8.52 2.72
CA THR A 53 -10.48 -9.45 3.67
C THR A 53 -11.52 -10.36 4.28
N ASP A 54 -11.13 -11.56 4.72
CA ASP A 54 -12.03 -12.52 5.36
C ASP A 54 -12.63 -12.00 6.67
N LYS A 55 -11.87 -11.19 7.42
CA LYS A 55 -12.26 -10.59 8.70
C LYS A 55 -11.88 -9.10 8.76
N PRO A 56 -12.53 -8.31 9.64
CA PRO A 56 -12.14 -6.92 9.89
C PRO A 56 -10.90 -6.76 10.78
N TYR A 57 -10.55 -7.76 11.60
CA TYR A 57 -9.43 -7.75 12.54
C TYR A 57 -8.89 -9.17 12.78
N TYR A 58 -7.69 -9.30 13.37
CA TYR A 58 -6.94 -10.57 13.44
C TYR A 58 -6.23 -10.79 14.78
N SER A 59 -5.79 -12.03 15.02
CA SER A 59 -4.78 -12.34 16.03
C SER A 59 -3.43 -12.61 15.36
N ALA A 60 -2.32 -12.30 16.05
CA ALA A 60 -1.01 -12.80 15.69
C ALA A 60 -1.04 -14.33 15.52
N GLY A 61 -0.28 -14.86 14.57
CA GLY A 61 -0.31 -16.27 14.19
C GLY A 61 -1.44 -16.67 13.23
N GLU A 62 -2.44 -15.81 12.99
CA GLU A 62 -3.47 -16.08 11.98
C GLU A 62 -3.03 -15.67 10.57
N ASN A 63 -3.91 -15.96 9.61
CA ASN A 63 -3.78 -15.59 8.21
C ASN A 63 -4.78 -14.49 7.87
N ILE A 64 -4.32 -13.44 7.18
CA ILE A 64 -5.19 -12.50 6.48
C ILE A 64 -5.46 -13.08 5.09
N TYR A 65 -6.65 -13.62 4.88
CA TYR A 65 -7.08 -13.99 3.53
C TYR A 65 -7.66 -12.77 2.85
N PHE A 66 -7.24 -12.52 1.62
CA PHE A 66 -7.73 -11.38 0.87
C PHE A 66 -7.97 -11.69 -0.60
N SER A 67 -8.85 -10.90 -1.20
CA SER A 67 -9.21 -10.94 -2.60
C SER A 67 -9.44 -9.52 -3.08
N ALA A 68 -8.84 -9.15 -4.21
CA ALA A 68 -8.91 -7.79 -4.74
C ALA A 68 -9.26 -7.76 -6.21
N PHE A 69 -10.01 -6.72 -6.59
CA PHE A 69 -10.48 -6.46 -7.95
C PHE A 69 -9.80 -5.21 -8.51
N LEU A 70 -9.23 -5.34 -9.70
CA LEU A 70 -8.95 -4.18 -10.55
C LEU A 70 -10.15 -3.94 -11.45
N ILE A 71 -10.66 -2.71 -11.41
CA ILE A 71 -11.84 -2.31 -12.16
C ILE A 71 -11.56 -1.07 -12.99
N HIS A 72 -12.30 -0.97 -14.09
CA HIS A 72 -12.32 0.22 -14.90
C HIS A 72 -12.85 1.38 -14.05
N PRO A 73 -12.13 2.51 -13.94
CA PRO A 73 -12.49 3.59 -13.00
C PRO A 73 -13.88 4.19 -13.29
N THR A 74 -14.30 4.20 -14.55
CA THR A 74 -15.60 4.73 -15.00
C THR A 74 -16.75 3.73 -14.99
N LEU A 75 -16.57 2.50 -15.49
CA LEU A 75 -17.69 1.56 -15.67
C LEU A 75 -17.78 0.57 -14.51
N PHE A 76 -16.76 0.50 -13.65
CA PHE A 76 -16.58 -0.54 -12.64
C PHE A 76 -16.57 -1.98 -13.18
N THR A 77 -16.55 -2.16 -14.50
CA THR A 77 -16.31 -3.46 -15.13
C THR A 77 -14.90 -3.97 -14.79
N PRO A 78 -14.69 -5.29 -14.70
CA PRO A 78 -13.35 -5.84 -14.49
C PRO A 78 -12.36 -5.37 -15.56
N ALA A 79 -11.20 -4.84 -15.14
CA ALA A 79 -10.16 -4.35 -16.05
C ALA A 79 -8.78 -4.72 -15.52
N ILE A 80 -8.14 -5.71 -16.12
CA ILE A 80 -6.82 -6.21 -15.67
C ILE A 80 -5.78 -5.77 -16.68
N GLU A 81 -5.35 -4.53 -16.54
CA GLU A 81 -4.19 -4.05 -17.26
C GLU A 81 -2.91 -4.50 -16.52
N SER A 82 -2.79 -4.29 -15.22
CA SER A 82 -1.64 -4.80 -14.46
C SER A 82 -1.74 -6.29 -14.14
N SER A 83 -0.65 -7.04 -14.29
CA SER A 83 -0.56 -8.45 -13.91
C SER A 83 -0.18 -8.66 -12.44
N PHE A 84 0.34 -7.63 -11.76
CA PHE A 84 0.80 -7.72 -10.37
C PHE A 84 0.13 -6.69 -9.47
N LEU A 85 -0.21 -7.13 -8.26
CA LEU A 85 -0.69 -6.30 -7.16
C LEU A 85 0.32 -6.35 -6.01
N TYR A 86 0.65 -5.19 -5.45
CA TYR A 86 1.43 -5.10 -4.21
C TYR A 86 0.48 -4.96 -3.04
N VAL A 87 0.63 -5.80 -2.03
CA VAL A 87 -0.15 -5.76 -0.78
C VAL A 87 0.81 -5.67 0.39
N GLU A 88 0.64 -4.65 1.22
CA GLU A 88 1.56 -4.31 2.30
C GLU A 88 0.83 -4.22 3.63
N LEU A 89 1.44 -4.78 4.68
CA LEU A 89 1.05 -4.54 6.05
C LEU A 89 2.06 -3.59 6.69
N ILE A 90 1.59 -2.46 7.18
CA ILE A 90 2.41 -1.37 7.72
C ILE A 90 1.96 -1.10 9.15
N SER A 91 2.86 -1.07 10.12
CA SER A 91 2.53 -0.73 11.51
C SER A 91 2.24 0.77 11.66
N ALA A 92 1.60 1.13 12.77
CA ALA A 92 1.20 2.52 13.00
C ALA A 92 2.34 3.55 13.06
N ASP A 93 3.57 3.14 13.34
CA ASP A 93 4.79 3.97 13.29
C ASP A 93 5.43 4.03 11.88
N GLY A 94 4.81 3.44 10.87
CA GLY A 94 5.25 3.48 9.47
C GLY A 94 6.28 2.40 9.10
N ARG A 95 6.55 1.42 9.97
CA ARG A 95 7.41 0.28 9.62
C ARG A 95 6.65 -0.71 8.72
N LEU A 96 7.28 -1.10 7.61
CA LEU A 96 6.78 -2.18 6.76
C LEU A 96 6.98 -3.51 7.47
N ILE A 97 5.89 -4.23 7.71
CA ILE A 97 5.92 -5.58 8.29
C ILE A 97 6.14 -6.61 7.19
N THR A 98 5.30 -6.57 6.16
CA THR A 98 5.33 -7.52 5.04
C THR A 98 4.87 -6.82 3.77
N ARG A 99 5.48 -7.17 2.63
CA ARG A 99 5.00 -6.82 1.29
C ARG A 99 4.89 -8.09 0.45
N LEU A 100 3.72 -8.33 -0.13
CA LEU A 100 3.48 -9.40 -1.09
C LEU A 100 3.35 -8.80 -2.49
N LYS A 101 3.95 -9.46 -3.48
CA LYS A 101 3.70 -9.22 -4.91
C LYS A 101 2.81 -10.33 -5.41
N VAL A 102 1.54 -10.06 -5.67
CA VAL A 102 0.53 -11.06 -6.03
C VAL A 102 0.33 -11.06 -7.54
N LEU A 103 0.48 -12.22 -8.17
CA LEU A 103 0.14 -12.38 -9.59
C LEU A 103 -1.38 -12.50 -9.77
N SER A 104 -1.91 -11.86 -10.81
CA SER A 104 -3.32 -11.99 -11.20
C SER A 104 -3.64 -13.41 -11.67
N ASP A 105 -4.75 -13.97 -11.21
CA ASP A 105 -5.37 -15.18 -11.75
C ASP A 105 -6.78 -14.87 -12.26
N LYS A 106 -7.02 -15.13 -13.56
CA LYS A 106 -8.31 -15.00 -14.29
C LYS A 106 -9.15 -13.74 -14.01
N GLY A 107 -8.56 -12.63 -13.57
CA GLY A 107 -9.43 -11.62 -12.98
C GLY A 107 -8.86 -10.76 -11.89
N ARG A 108 -8.03 -11.38 -11.07
CA ARG A 108 -8.13 -11.14 -9.64
C ARG A 108 -6.83 -11.44 -8.93
N PHE A 109 -6.66 -10.75 -7.81
CA PHE A 109 -5.55 -10.95 -6.90
C PHE A 109 -6.09 -11.53 -5.61
N SER A 110 -5.92 -12.83 -5.40
CA SER A 110 -6.26 -13.48 -4.14
C SER A 110 -5.03 -14.16 -3.57
N ASN A 111 -4.78 -13.92 -2.29
CA ASN A 111 -3.69 -14.57 -1.59
C ASN A 111 -3.94 -14.60 -0.07
N VAL A 112 -2.97 -15.16 0.64
CA VAL A 112 -2.90 -15.19 2.09
C VAL A 112 -1.67 -14.42 2.57
N MET A 113 -1.84 -13.63 3.62
CA MET A 113 -0.73 -13.00 4.33
C MET A 113 -0.65 -13.60 5.74
N PRO A 114 0.32 -14.51 5.99
CA PRO A 114 0.52 -15.08 7.31
C PRO A 114 1.06 -14.04 8.29
N LEU A 115 0.48 -13.97 9.48
CA LEU A 115 0.92 -13.10 10.56
C LEU A 115 1.88 -13.87 11.48
N SER A 116 3.03 -13.28 11.77
CA SER A 116 3.95 -13.86 12.75
C SER A 116 3.28 -14.00 14.12
N THR A 117 3.55 -15.08 14.84
CA THR A 117 3.12 -15.26 16.23
C THR A 117 3.80 -14.27 17.19
N LYS A 118 4.91 -13.65 16.76
CA LYS A 118 5.65 -12.61 17.48
C LYS A 118 5.24 -11.19 17.07
N LEU A 119 4.20 -11.04 16.24
CA LEU A 119 3.74 -9.73 15.80
C LEU A 119 3.14 -8.97 16.98
N ASP A 120 3.51 -7.69 17.13
CA ASP A 120 2.98 -6.84 18.19
C ASP A 120 1.45 -6.67 18.07
N ALA A 121 0.76 -6.59 19.20
CA ALA A 121 -0.62 -6.16 19.20
C ALA A 121 -0.72 -4.66 18.87
N GLY A 122 -1.68 -4.26 18.05
CA GLY A 122 -1.91 -2.87 17.70
C GLY A 122 -2.65 -2.68 16.38
N ARG A 123 -2.59 -1.46 15.86
CA ARG A 123 -3.26 -1.05 14.63
C ARG A 123 -2.26 -1.02 13.48
N TYR A 124 -2.70 -1.51 12.34
CA TYR A 124 -1.92 -1.65 11.12
C TYR A 124 -2.71 -1.09 9.94
N THR A 125 -1.99 -0.64 8.91
CA THR A 125 -2.57 -0.31 7.60
C THR A 125 -2.28 -1.43 6.63
N LEU A 126 -3.33 -2.03 6.08
CA LEU A 126 -3.25 -2.85 4.88
C LEU A 126 -3.36 -1.94 3.66
N ARG A 127 -2.29 -1.80 2.89
CA ARG A 127 -2.26 -0.98 1.66
C ARG A 127 -2.14 -1.87 0.45
N ALA A 128 -2.89 -1.58 -0.61
CA ALA A 128 -2.80 -2.31 -1.86
C ALA A 128 -2.78 -1.38 -3.08
N TYR A 129 -1.96 -1.72 -4.08
CA TYR A 129 -1.78 -0.92 -5.29
C TYR A 129 -1.09 -1.70 -6.42
N THR A 130 -1.32 -1.30 -7.66
CA THR A 130 -0.48 -1.71 -8.80
C THR A 130 0.65 -0.71 -9.00
N ARG A 131 1.70 -1.11 -9.70
CA ARG A 131 2.79 -0.19 -10.03
C ARG A 131 2.33 0.99 -10.88
N TRP A 132 1.34 0.78 -11.75
CA TRP A 132 0.70 1.83 -12.54
C TRP A 132 0.03 2.90 -11.68
N MET A 133 -0.67 2.50 -10.61
CA MET A 133 -1.30 3.43 -9.67
C MET A 133 -0.29 4.36 -8.98
N SER A 134 0.98 3.98 -8.90
CA SER A 134 2.03 4.79 -8.26
C SER A 134 2.44 6.04 -9.07
N ASN A 135 1.98 6.19 -10.31
CA ASN A 135 2.15 7.45 -11.05
C ASN A 135 1.26 8.57 -10.52
N PHE A 136 0.11 8.22 -9.95
CA PHE A 136 -0.94 9.17 -9.56
C PHE A 136 -0.82 9.54 -8.08
N ASP A 137 -1.73 10.38 -7.58
CA ASP A 137 -1.75 10.77 -6.18
C ASP A 137 -1.91 9.53 -5.27
N LYS A 138 -1.02 9.40 -4.29
CA LYS A 138 -0.92 8.26 -3.37
C LYS A 138 -2.10 8.17 -2.40
N GLU A 139 -2.89 9.23 -2.27
CA GLU A 139 -4.15 9.20 -1.52
C GLU A 139 -5.21 8.31 -2.19
N PHE A 140 -5.06 7.98 -3.49
CA PHE A 140 -5.95 7.05 -4.20
C PHE A 140 -5.55 5.57 -4.12
N LEU A 141 -4.48 5.25 -3.39
CA LEU A 141 -4.12 3.86 -3.14
C LEU A 141 -5.08 3.27 -2.11
N PHE A 142 -5.51 2.02 -2.30
CA PHE A 142 -6.39 1.35 -1.35
C PHE A 142 -5.70 1.25 0.01
N ARG A 143 -6.41 1.61 1.07
CA ARG A 143 -5.96 1.50 2.47
C ARG A 143 -7.11 0.97 3.31
N LYS A 144 -6.81 0.02 4.19
CA LYS A 144 -7.73 -0.50 5.21
C LYS A 144 -7.01 -0.56 6.54
N GLU A 145 -7.63 -0.01 7.59
CA GLU A 145 -7.12 -0.17 8.96
C GLU A 145 -7.47 -1.57 9.45
N ILE A 146 -6.49 -2.26 10.04
CA ILE A 146 -6.63 -3.60 10.60
C ILE A 146 -6.08 -3.59 12.02
N GLU A 147 -6.87 -4.04 12.98
CA GLU A 147 -6.41 -4.29 14.34
C GLU A 147 -5.93 -5.73 14.49
N ILE A 148 -4.78 -5.90 15.15
CA ILE A 148 -4.17 -7.20 15.44
C ILE A 148 -3.96 -7.30 16.94
N GLY A 149 -4.46 -8.37 17.58
CA GLY A 149 -4.12 -8.69 18.98
C GLY A 149 -3.14 -9.86 19.07
N ASN A 150 -2.52 -10.10 20.23
CA ASN A 150 -1.59 -11.23 20.40
C ASN A 150 -1.63 -11.78 21.83
N TYR A 151 -2.21 -12.97 22.02
CA TYR A 151 -2.16 -13.74 23.28
C TYR A 151 -1.25 -14.98 23.20
N ILE A 152 -0.65 -15.26 22.04
CA ILE A 152 0.19 -16.45 21.80
C ILE A 152 1.56 -16.30 22.47
N ASP A 153 2.18 -15.14 22.30
CA ASP A 153 3.51 -14.80 22.82
C ASP A 153 3.48 -14.32 24.29
N ASP A 154 2.30 -14.18 24.89
CA ASP A 154 2.16 -13.58 26.21
C ASP A 154 2.42 -14.61 27.33
N ALA A 155 3.71 -14.88 27.58
CA ALA A 155 4.19 -15.18 28.92
C ALA A 155 3.82 -14.05 29.89
N ILE A 156 3.67 -12.83 29.36
CA ILE A 156 3.32 -11.61 30.10
C ILE A 156 2.20 -10.87 29.36
N GLN A 157 0.98 -10.92 29.89
CA GLN A 157 -0.13 -10.06 29.48
C GLN A 157 0.12 -8.62 29.90
N THR A 158 -0.08 -7.70 28.96
CA THR A 158 0.07 -6.25 29.21
C THR A 158 -1.23 -5.50 28.97
N HIS A 159 -1.59 -4.63 29.90
CA HIS A 159 -2.70 -3.70 29.73
C HIS A 159 -2.23 -2.28 30.05
N VAL A 160 -2.46 -1.34 29.13
CA VAL A 160 -2.17 0.07 29.34
C VAL A 160 -3.47 0.86 29.49
N SER A 161 -3.50 1.71 30.50
CA SER A 161 -4.54 2.72 30.69
C SER A 161 -3.90 4.08 30.88
N TYR A 162 -4.62 5.14 30.50
CA TYR A 162 -4.12 6.50 30.60
C TYR A 162 -5.06 7.37 31.42
N SER A 163 -4.49 8.32 32.15
CA SER A 163 -5.22 9.39 32.83
C SER A 163 -4.50 10.71 32.67
N THR A 164 -5.25 11.80 32.65
CA THR A 164 -4.72 13.17 32.53
C THR A 164 -4.85 13.88 33.87
N ASN A 165 -3.77 14.49 34.34
CA ASN A 165 -3.76 15.33 35.53
C ASN A 165 -4.20 16.77 35.21
N SER A 166 -4.49 17.54 36.25
CA SER A 166 -4.83 18.96 36.16
C SER A 166 -3.72 19.81 35.53
N ASP A 167 -2.45 19.44 35.72
CA ASP A 167 -1.27 20.07 35.12
C ASP A 167 -1.02 19.67 33.64
N LYS A 168 -1.99 18.98 33.00
CA LYS A 168 -1.93 18.40 31.65
C LYS A 168 -0.86 17.32 31.45
N SER A 169 -0.20 16.87 32.51
CA SER A 169 0.62 15.66 32.41
C SER A 169 -0.26 14.42 32.27
N VAL A 170 0.25 13.44 31.55
CA VAL A 170 -0.38 12.13 31.37
C VAL A 170 0.30 11.13 32.28
N VAL A 171 -0.51 10.26 32.87
CA VAL A 171 -0.07 9.10 33.63
C VAL A 171 -0.51 7.86 32.86
N ALA A 172 0.46 7.13 32.30
CA ALA A 172 0.25 5.79 31.77
C ALA A 172 0.42 4.78 32.90
N ARG A 173 -0.59 3.93 33.13
CA ARG A 173 -0.53 2.79 34.04
C ARG A 173 -0.49 1.52 33.21
N ILE A 174 0.64 0.82 33.26
CA ILE A 174 0.85 -0.43 32.54
C ILE A 174 0.85 -1.56 33.56
N THR A 175 -0.03 -2.53 33.36
CA THR A 175 -0.15 -3.72 34.20
C THR A 175 0.48 -4.90 33.49
N PHE A 176 1.38 -5.61 34.18
CA PHE A 176 2.06 -6.80 33.71
C PHE A 176 1.58 -8.00 34.54
N ARG A 177 1.01 -8.99 33.87
CA ARG A 177 0.57 -10.25 34.47
C ARG A 177 1.18 -11.40 33.72
N ASN A 178 1.53 -12.49 34.40
CA ASN A 178 1.99 -13.68 33.71
C ASN A 178 0.83 -14.40 33.00
N SER A 179 1.15 -15.49 32.28
CA SER A 179 0.16 -16.30 31.55
C SER A 179 -0.93 -16.95 32.41
N LEU A 180 -0.77 -16.98 33.74
CA LEU A 180 -1.75 -17.43 34.73
C LEU A 180 -2.57 -16.28 35.33
N GLY A 181 -2.41 -15.06 34.82
CA GLY A 181 -3.07 -13.85 35.33
C GLY A 181 -2.47 -13.30 36.63
N ARG A 182 -1.36 -13.87 37.15
CA ARG A 182 -0.71 -13.39 38.37
C ARG A 182 0.15 -12.16 38.08
N PRO A 183 0.19 -11.15 38.97
CA PRO A 183 1.03 -9.97 38.77
C PRO A 183 2.53 -10.28 38.63
N ILE A 184 3.23 -9.59 37.73
CA ILE A 184 4.69 -9.61 37.66
C ILE A 184 5.21 -8.47 38.53
N ALA A 185 5.36 -8.77 39.81
CA ALA A 185 5.71 -7.80 40.85
C ALA A 185 7.21 -7.55 40.95
N ASN A 186 7.59 -6.33 41.38
CA ASN A 186 8.95 -5.96 41.75
C ASN A 186 10.00 -6.24 40.66
N GLN A 187 9.60 -6.19 39.39
CA GLN A 187 10.46 -6.46 38.24
C GLN A 187 10.99 -5.15 37.66
N ASP A 188 12.29 -5.07 37.46
CA ASP A 188 12.92 -3.93 36.80
C ASP A 188 12.62 -3.96 35.29
N MET A 189 12.39 -2.77 34.72
CA MET A 189 12.18 -2.61 33.29
C MET A 189 12.80 -1.33 32.77
N GLU A 190 13.13 -1.38 31.50
CA GLU A 190 13.47 -0.21 30.71
C GLU A 190 12.22 0.25 29.97
N TYR A 191 12.00 1.56 29.87
CA TYR A 191 11.02 2.11 28.95
C TYR A 191 11.63 3.25 28.14
N THR A 192 11.35 3.26 26.84
CA THR A 192 11.69 4.34 25.93
C THR A 192 10.44 5.14 25.61
N LEU A 193 10.49 6.43 25.92
CA LEU A 193 9.45 7.36 25.54
C LEU A 193 9.90 8.12 24.29
N ASN A 194 9.16 7.96 23.19
CA ASN A 194 9.34 8.73 21.99
C ASN A 194 8.28 9.84 21.96
N LEU A 195 8.74 11.09 22.02
CA LEU A 195 7.88 12.27 21.94
C LEU A 195 8.50 13.26 20.96
N ARG A 196 7.71 13.79 20.02
CA ARG A 196 8.19 14.71 18.97
C ARG A 196 9.38 14.14 18.17
N GLY A 197 9.40 12.82 17.96
CA GLY A 197 10.51 12.13 17.30
C GLY A 197 11.80 12.04 18.12
N LYS A 198 11.80 12.48 19.38
CA LYS A 198 12.93 12.33 20.30
C LYS A 198 12.68 11.15 21.22
N SER A 199 13.56 10.17 21.17
CA SER A 199 13.53 8.99 22.04
C SER A 199 14.40 9.21 23.27
N LYS A 200 13.89 8.88 24.45
CA LYS A 200 14.67 8.83 25.69
C LYS A 200 14.30 7.58 26.51
N ALA A 201 15.32 6.83 26.92
CA ALA A 201 15.19 5.63 27.75
C ALA A 201 15.26 5.97 29.24
N TYR A 202 14.56 5.19 30.06
CA TYR A 202 14.43 5.32 31.50
C TYR A 202 14.30 3.94 32.15
N MET A 203 14.62 3.83 33.43
CA MET A 203 14.37 2.63 34.23
C MET A 203 13.18 2.83 35.16
N SER A 204 12.41 1.77 35.39
CA SER A 204 11.32 1.72 36.36
C SER A 204 11.20 0.32 36.94
N ARG A 205 10.36 0.17 37.97
CA ARG A 205 10.09 -1.11 38.64
C ARG A 205 8.59 -1.28 38.84
N SER A 206 8.07 -2.47 38.57
CA SER A 206 6.65 -2.78 38.82
C SER A 206 6.38 -2.90 40.32
N ASN A 207 5.20 -2.48 40.77
CA ASN A 207 4.79 -2.65 42.17
C ASN A 207 4.28 -4.09 42.44
N GLU A 208 3.83 -4.37 43.66
CA GLU A 208 3.28 -5.67 44.07
C GLU A 208 2.07 -6.15 43.24
N LYS A 209 1.34 -5.22 42.61
CA LYS A 209 0.22 -5.51 41.71
C LYS A 209 0.65 -5.63 40.24
N GLY A 210 1.96 -5.65 39.98
CA GLY A 210 2.54 -5.72 38.64
C GLY A 210 2.30 -4.45 37.82
N VAL A 211 2.06 -3.31 38.47
CA VAL A 211 1.73 -2.04 37.81
C VAL A 211 2.92 -1.10 37.79
N VAL A 212 3.08 -0.42 36.65
CA VAL A 212 4.11 0.57 36.39
C VAL A 212 3.44 1.85 36.00
N THR A 213 3.85 2.94 36.65
CA THR A 213 3.26 4.26 36.43
C THR A 213 4.29 5.16 35.79
N ILE A 214 4.00 5.62 34.57
CA ILE A 214 4.88 6.49 33.79
C ILE A 214 4.20 7.84 33.63
N LYS A 215 4.81 8.88 34.19
CA LYS A 215 4.33 10.26 34.07
C LYS A 215 5.12 10.98 32.98
N PHE A 216 4.41 11.58 32.03
CA PHE A 216 5.02 12.36 30.95
C PHE A 216 4.13 13.52 30.52
N ARG A 217 4.68 14.46 29.75
CA ARG A 217 3.88 15.48 29.06
C ARG A 217 3.70 15.06 27.61
N PRO A 218 2.46 14.82 27.14
CA PRO A 218 2.23 14.38 25.77
C PRO A 218 2.59 15.48 24.79
N SER A 219 3.07 15.12 23.60
CA SER A 219 3.23 16.05 22.49
C SER A 219 2.13 15.97 21.44
N ASN A 220 1.32 14.89 21.47
CA ASN A 220 0.25 14.61 20.53
C ASN A 220 0.71 14.57 19.06
N THR A 221 1.98 14.18 18.80
CA THR A 221 2.48 14.00 17.43
C THR A 221 2.31 12.56 16.97
N LEU A 222 2.11 12.32 15.67
CA LEU A 222 1.82 10.99 15.10
C LEU A 222 2.88 9.91 15.36
N SER A 223 4.11 10.28 15.71
CA SER A 223 5.18 9.35 16.07
C SER A 223 5.31 9.09 17.57
N ASP A 224 4.48 9.74 18.40
CA ASP A 224 4.55 9.57 19.85
C ASP A 224 4.17 8.13 20.23
N CYS A 225 5.09 7.41 20.86
CA CYS A 225 4.88 6.06 21.34
C CYS A 225 5.64 5.83 22.66
N LEU A 226 5.13 4.88 23.43
CA LEU A 226 5.74 4.40 24.66
C LEU A 226 6.17 2.95 24.43
N ARG A 227 7.48 2.75 24.36
CA ARG A 227 8.04 1.42 24.27
C ARG A 227 8.47 0.94 25.65
N VAL A 228 8.07 -0.25 26.04
CA VAL A 228 8.49 -0.88 27.29
C VAL A 228 9.24 -2.16 26.99
N ARG A 229 10.40 -2.31 27.61
CA ARG A 229 11.24 -3.49 27.58
C ARG A 229 11.37 -4.02 29.01
N ILE A 230 10.64 -5.08 29.31
CA ILE A 230 10.73 -5.76 30.61
C ILE A 230 11.60 -7.01 30.46
N THR A 231 12.55 -7.17 31.38
CA THR A 231 13.27 -8.44 31.51
C THR A 231 12.68 -9.17 32.69
N ALA A 232 12.01 -10.29 32.50
CA ALA A 232 11.45 -11.12 33.57
C ALA A 232 11.80 -12.58 33.30
N ASN A 233 12.30 -13.31 34.31
CA ASN A 233 12.68 -14.72 34.21
C ASN A 233 13.60 -15.03 33.00
N SER A 234 14.66 -14.24 32.79
CA SER A 234 15.58 -14.35 31.65
C SER A 234 14.97 -14.07 30.26
N ARG A 235 13.72 -13.63 30.17
CA ARG A 235 13.09 -13.17 28.93
C ARG A 235 13.04 -11.67 28.83
N ILE A 236 13.32 -11.18 27.63
CA ILE A 236 13.15 -9.78 27.26
C ILE A 236 11.86 -9.67 26.46
N LEU A 237 10.88 -8.97 27.01
CA LEU A 237 9.65 -8.61 26.32
C LEU A 237 9.71 -7.12 25.94
N GLU A 238 9.57 -6.84 24.66
CA GLU A 238 9.43 -5.47 24.15
C GLU A 238 8.00 -5.27 23.66
N ARG A 239 7.34 -4.21 24.13
CA ARG A 239 5.98 -3.82 23.73
C ARG A 239 5.98 -2.33 23.38
N THR A 240 5.42 -1.99 22.22
CA THR A 240 5.26 -0.60 21.80
C THR A 240 3.80 -0.20 21.88
N PHE A 241 3.47 0.67 22.83
CA PHE A 241 2.15 1.29 22.95
C PHE A 241 2.14 2.60 22.17
N GLN A 242 1.36 2.66 21.10
CA GLN A 242 1.10 3.94 20.43
C GLN A 242 0.31 4.85 21.38
N LEU A 243 0.75 6.10 21.51
CA LEU A 243 0.09 7.02 22.42
C LEU A 243 -1.20 7.57 21.77
N PRO A 244 -2.37 7.47 22.42
CA PRO A 244 -3.60 8.09 21.93
C PRO A 244 -3.47 9.62 21.93
N SER A 245 -4.47 10.32 21.39
CA SER A 245 -4.54 11.76 21.60
C SER A 245 -5.02 12.06 23.02
N PHE A 246 -4.30 12.95 23.70
CA PHE A 246 -4.63 13.47 25.03
C PHE A 246 -5.16 14.90 25.00
N SER A 247 -5.17 15.52 23.81
CA SER A 247 -5.65 16.88 23.63
C SER A 247 -7.14 16.87 23.30
N ASN A 248 -7.89 17.75 23.98
CA ASN A 248 -9.27 18.08 23.60
C ASN A 248 -9.32 19.26 22.62
N ASP A 249 -8.16 19.72 22.13
CA ASP A 249 -8.10 20.76 21.12
C ASP A 249 -8.61 20.24 19.77
N PHE A 250 -9.07 21.18 18.95
CA PHE A 250 -9.72 20.91 17.69
C PHE A 250 -9.43 22.04 16.71
N ALA A 251 -9.52 21.72 15.42
CA ALA A 251 -9.44 22.67 14.33
C ALA A 251 -10.78 22.70 13.60
N VAL A 252 -11.16 23.88 13.10
CA VAL A 252 -12.33 24.05 12.24
C VAL A 252 -11.88 24.60 10.90
N GLN A 253 -12.27 23.91 9.84
CA GLN A 253 -12.07 24.36 8.47
C GLN A 253 -13.37 24.96 7.94
N PHE A 254 -13.30 26.11 7.27
CA PHE A 254 -14.44 26.76 6.60
C PHE A 254 -14.27 26.69 5.08
N LEU A 255 -15.33 26.28 4.40
CA LEU A 255 -15.34 25.87 3.00
C LEU A 255 -16.54 26.52 2.31
N PRO A 256 -16.35 27.72 1.71
CA PRO A 256 -17.38 28.38 0.92
C PRO A 256 -17.82 27.50 -0.27
N GLU A 257 -19.13 27.42 -0.52
CA GLU A 257 -19.66 26.72 -1.68
C GLU A 257 -19.13 27.38 -2.98
N GLY A 258 -18.52 26.57 -3.85
CA GLY A 258 -17.79 27.05 -5.02
C GLY A 258 -16.29 27.23 -4.83
N GLY A 259 -15.80 27.14 -3.60
CA GLY A 259 -14.37 27.18 -3.24
C GLY A 259 -13.87 28.55 -2.75
N ASN A 260 -14.54 29.65 -3.11
CA ASN A 260 -14.17 31.01 -2.71
C ASN A 260 -15.35 31.74 -2.09
N LEU A 261 -15.08 32.55 -1.05
CA LEU A 261 -16.03 33.50 -0.51
C LEU A 261 -15.95 34.78 -1.34
N ILE A 262 -17.07 35.26 -1.87
CA ILE A 262 -17.18 36.40 -2.79
C ILE A 262 -17.97 37.52 -2.10
N ALA A 263 -17.42 38.72 -2.12
CA ALA A 263 -18.03 39.88 -1.50
C ALA A 263 -19.37 40.26 -2.16
N GLY A 264 -20.34 40.69 -1.35
CA GLY A 264 -21.65 41.15 -1.78
C GLY A 264 -22.64 40.05 -2.18
N MET A 265 -22.26 38.77 -2.14
CA MET A 265 -23.12 37.65 -2.53
C MET A 265 -23.50 36.77 -1.33
N PRO A 266 -24.78 36.36 -1.19
CA PRO A 266 -25.16 35.32 -0.25
C PRO A 266 -24.56 33.96 -0.65
N GLN A 267 -23.77 33.36 0.23
CA GLN A 267 -23.12 32.06 0.01
C GLN A 267 -23.27 31.14 1.21
N ILE A 268 -23.43 29.85 0.91
CA ILE A 268 -23.31 28.78 1.89
C ILE A 268 -21.83 28.60 2.21
N VAL A 269 -21.50 28.55 3.49
CA VAL A 269 -20.18 28.19 3.97
C VAL A 269 -20.34 26.93 4.80
N ALA A 270 -19.75 25.84 4.32
CA ALA A 270 -19.65 24.62 5.10
C ALA A 270 -18.50 24.72 6.08
N PHE A 271 -18.55 23.95 7.16
CA PHE A 271 -17.43 23.78 8.06
C PHE A 271 -17.29 22.34 8.50
N LYS A 272 -16.07 21.97 8.89
CA LYS A 272 -15.74 20.67 9.47
C LYS A 272 -14.83 20.86 10.67
N ALA A 273 -15.26 20.37 11.82
CA ALA A 273 -14.50 20.38 13.06
C ALA A 273 -13.85 19.01 13.31
N ILE A 274 -12.52 19.00 13.46
CA ILE A 274 -11.72 17.78 13.64
C ILE A 274 -10.84 17.95 14.88
N GLY A 275 -10.83 16.94 15.75
CA GLY A 275 -9.97 16.87 16.90
C GLY A 275 -8.51 16.60 16.53
N THR A 276 -7.59 16.83 17.47
CA THR A 276 -6.18 16.42 17.31
C THR A 276 -5.96 14.92 17.07
N ASP A 277 -7.00 14.12 17.27
CA ASP A 277 -7.03 12.69 17.11
C ASP A 277 -7.44 12.27 15.67
N GLY A 278 -7.82 13.25 14.83
CA GLY A 278 -8.24 13.06 13.45
C GLY A 278 -9.71 12.65 13.31
N LYS A 279 -10.45 12.55 14.41
CA LYS A 279 -11.89 12.30 14.43
C LYS A 279 -12.68 13.61 14.50
N SER A 280 -13.95 13.51 14.15
CA SER A 280 -14.88 14.63 14.16
C SER A 280 -15.20 15.08 15.59
N VAL A 281 -15.43 16.38 15.77
CA VAL A 281 -15.81 16.98 17.06
C VAL A 281 -17.10 17.76 16.87
N GLU A 282 -18.13 17.48 17.66
CA GLU A 282 -19.35 18.30 17.66
C GLU A 282 -19.08 19.67 18.28
N VAL A 283 -19.61 20.72 17.63
CA VAL A 283 -19.30 22.12 17.95
C VAL A 283 -20.51 23.04 17.76
N GLU A 284 -20.56 24.11 18.54
CA GLU A 284 -21.52 25.21 18.37
C GLU A 284 -20.88 26.57 18.69
N GLY A 285 -21.46 27.66 18.19
CA GLY A 285 -20.87 28.99 18.31
C GLY A 285 -21.54 30.03 17.43
N TYR A 286 -20.81 31.09 17.10
CA TYR A 286 -21.30 32.17 16.25
C TYR A 286 -20.20 32.80 15.38
N ILE A 287 -20.60 33.46 14.29
CA ILE A 287 -19.73 34.24 13.41
C ILE A 287 -19.85 35.73 13.76
N SER A 288 -18.72 36.42 13.87
CA SER A 288 -18.66 37.88 14.06
C SER A 288 -17.72 38.57 13.07
N ASP A 289 -18.01 39.83 12.77
CA ASP A 289 -17.10 40.69 12.01
C ASP A 289 -15.98 41.27 12.90
N ASN A 290 -15.05 42.00 12.28
CA ASN A 290 -13.93 42.65 12.96
C ASN A 290 -14.34 43.80 13.91
N ASN A 291 -15.62 44.18 13.94
CA ASN A 291 -16.17 45.15 14.90
C ASN A 291 -16.90 44.46 16.07
N GLY A 292 -16.91 43.11 16.11
CA GLY A 292 -17.60 42.33 17.13
C GLY A 292 -19.09 42.13 16.88
N ASN A 293 -19.63 42.53 15.72
CA ASN A 293 -21.04 42.32 15.41
C ASN A 293 -21.27 40.85 15.05
N VAL A 294 -22.19 40.20 15.76
CA VAL A 294 -22.61 38.82 15.48
C VAL A 294 -23.49 38.78 14.24
N LEU A 295 -23.20 37.86 13.31
CA LEU A 295 -23.88 37.73 12.02
C LEU A 295 -24.84 36.53 11.99
N CYS A 296 -24.40 35.39 12.50
CA CYS A 296 -25.20 34.16 12.57
C CYS A 296 -24.60 33.14 13.55
N ASP A 297 -25.45 32.23 14.01
CA ASP A 297 -25.04 31.08 14.80
C ASP A 297 -24.52 29.95 13.90
N ILE A 298 -23.64 29.14 14.47
CA ILE A 298 -23.09 27.92 13.85
C ILE A 298 -23.27 26.74 14.79
N LYS A 299 -23.66 25.60 14.22
CA LYS A 299 -23.84 24.35 14.95
C LYS A 299 -23.61 23.17 14.03
N SER A 300 -22.84 22.20 14.49
CA SER A 300 -22.62 20.95 13.76
C SER A 300 -23.95 20.20 13.61
N ARG A 301 -24.12 19.59 12.44
CA ARG A 301 -25.29 18.80 12.07
C ARG A 301 -24.97 17.31 12.08
N HIS A 302 -23.76 16.95 11.67
CA HIS A 302 -23.33 15.56 11.62
C HIS A 302 -21.81 15.45 11.64
N LYS A 303 -21.26 14.75 12.64
CA LYS A 303 -19.82 14.46 12.76
C LYS A 303 -18.99 15.72 12.56
N GLY A 304 -19.26 16.73 13.38
CA GLY A 304 -18.55 18.02 13.35
C GLY A 304 -18.72 18.83 12.06
N MET A 305 -19.53 18.36 11.10
CA MET A 305 -19.83 19.08 9.86
C MET A 305 -21.11 19.89 10.01
N GLY A 306 -21.13 21.07 9.41
CA GLY A 306 -22.33 21.90 9.33
C GLY A 306 -22.22 22.95 8.22
N VAL A 307 -23.27 23.74 8.07
CA VAL A 307 -23.34 24.83 7.09
C VAL A 307 -24.01 26.04 7.72
N PHE A 308 -23.64 27.23 7.24
CA PHE A 308 -24.35 28.48 7.50
C PHE A 308 -24.38 29.34 6.25
N LEU A 309 -25.31 30.29 6.21
CA LEU A 309 -25.43 31.27 5.12
C LEU A 309 -24.82 32.60 5.58
N MET A 310 -24.04 33.24 4.73
CA MET A 310 -23.55 34.60 5.00
C MET A 310 -23.41 35.44 3.73
N THR A 311 -23.34 36.76 3.90
CA THR A 311 -23.00 37.71 2.83
C THR A 311 -21.80 38.53 3.28
N ALA A 312 -20.63 38.16 2.76
CA ALA A 312 -19.37 38.80 3.12
C ALA A 312 -19.20 40.17 2.43
N GLN A 313 -18.40 41.06 3.02
CA GLN A 313 -18.07 42.39 2.48
C GLN A 313 -16.56 42.45 2.20
N ALA A 314 -16.15 43.21 1.18
CA ALA A 314 -14.77 43.27 0.70
C ALA A 314 -13.75 43.68 1.76
N ASP A 315 -14.10 44.66 2.60
CA ASP A 315 -13.19 45.26 3.58
C ASP A 315 -13.39 44.75 5.01
N LYS A 316 -14.20 43.70 5.19
CA LYS A 316 -14.45 43.08 6.50
C LYS A 316 -13.71 41.76 6.64
N ARG A 317 -13.31 41.46 7.88
CA ARG A 317 -12.79 40.15 8.27
C ARG A 317 -13.77 39.48 9.21
N TYR A 318 -13.85 38.16 9.10
CA TYR A 318 -14.82 37.36 9.85
C TYR A 318 -14.12 36.31 10.70
N THR A 319 -14.62 36.13 11.90
CA THR A 319 -14.14 35.13 12.86
C THR A 319 -15.29 34.29 13.36
N ALA A 320 -15.02 33.02 13.65
CA ALA A 320 -15.95 32.10 14.29
C ALA A 320 -15.48 31.84 15.71
N THR A 321 -16.30 32.15 16.70
CA THR A 321 -16.07 31.75 18.10
C THR A 321 -16.85 30.47 18.35
N ILE A 322 -16.13 29.37 18.59
CA ILE A 322 -16.65 28.01 18.59
C ILE A 322 -16.32 27.32 19.90
N THR A 323 -17.32 26.68 20.49
CA THR A 323 -17.19 25.81 21.67
C THR A 323 -17.43 24.37 21.26
N SER A 324 -16.51 23.48 21.63
CA SER A 324 -16.70 22.03 21.42
C SER A 324 -17.63 21.43 22.47
N GLU A 325 -18.16 20.23 22.19
CA GLU A 325 -18.93 19.41 23.16
C GLU A 325 -18.18 19.18 24.49
N LYS A 326 -16.85 19.31 24.49
CA LYS A 326 -15.98 19.17 25.67
C LYS A 326 -15.79 20.49 26.43
N GLY A 327 -16.54 21.54 26.07
CA GLY A 327 -16.54 22.87 26.71
C GLY A 327 -15.35 23.75 26.35
N LEU A 328 -14.54 23.39 25.35
CA LEU A 328 -13.37 24.17 24.94
C LEU A 328 -13.77 25.21 23.90
N THR A 329 -13.56 26.49 24.20
CA THR A 329 -13.79 27.59 23.25
C THR A 329 -12.52 27.98 22.50
N ARG A 330 -12.64 28.21 21.20
CA ARG A 330 -11.60 28.64 20.26
C ARG A 330 -12.17 29.66 19.27
N THR A 331 -11.31 30.52 18.75
CA THR A 331 -11.65 31.47 17.69
C THR A 331 -10.87 31.12 16.43
N PHE A 332 -11.57 31.06 15.29
CA PHE A 332 -11.00 30.70 14.00
C PHE A 332 -11.30 31.78 12.95
N ASN A 333 -10.36 32.04 12.06
CA ASN A 333 -10.57 32.97 10.95
C ASN A 333 -11.33 32.28 9.82
N LEU A 334 -12.27 32.98 9.21
CA LEU A 334 -12.88 32.57 7.95
C LEU A 334 -11.98 33.00 6.78
N PRO A 335 -12.13 32.39 5.58
CA PRO A 335 -11.48 32.86 4.37
C PRO A 335 -11.82 34.33 4.08
N ASN A 336 -10.85 35.08 3.55
CA ASN A 336 -11.10 36.45 3.11
C ASN A 336 -12.07 36.44 1.91
N ALA A 337 -12.96 37.43 1.87
CA ALA A 337 -13.87 37.60 0.73
C ALA A 337 -13.13 38.20 -0.47
N LEU A 338 -13.30 37.60 -1.64
CA LEU A 338 -12.77 38.11 -2.91
C LEU A 338 -13.74 39.13 -3.50
N VAL A 339 -13.22 40.22 -4.07
CA VAL A 339 -14.00 41.26 -4.75
C VAL A 339 -14.40 40.90 -6.18
N SER A 340 -13.82 39.82 -6.72
CA SER A 340 -14.05 39.30 -8.06
C SER A 340 -14.23 37.78 -7.98
N GLY A 341 -15.22 37.25 -8.70
CA GLY A 341 -15.36 35.81 -8.87
C GLY A 341 -16.78 35.34 -9.18
N CYS A 342 -17.00 34.07 -8.89
CA CYS A 342 -18.22 33.33 -9.20
C CYS A 342 -18.68 32.59 -7.94
N SER A 343 -19.97 32.74 -7.58
CA SER A 343 -20.62 31.90 -6.59
C SER A 343 -21.50 30.86 -7.29
N ILE A 344 -21.52 29.65 -6.73
CA ILE A 344 -22.41 28.57 -7.14
C ILE A 344 -23.22 28.13 -5.92
N GLN A 345 -24.50 27.85 -6.15
CA GLN A 345 -25.37 27.22 -5.17
C GLN A 345 -26.06 26.03 -5.80
N VAL A 346 -25.94 24.86 -5.16
CA VAL A 346 -26.59 23.63 -5.60
C VAL A 346 -27.52 23.11 -4.52
N LYS A 347 -28.77 22.82 -4.88
CA LYS A 347 -29.76 22.22 -3.98
C LYS A 347 -30.43 21.01 -4.62
N HIS A 348 -30.59 19.94 -3.87
CA HIS A 348 -31.42 18.82 -4.29
C HIS A 348 -32.89 19.26 -4.44
N SER A 349 -33.55 18.73 -5.46
CA SER A 349 -34.93 19.02 -5.83
C SER A 349 -35.70 17.72 -6.08
N THR A 350 -37.02 17.82 -6.19
CA THR A 350 -37.91 16.69 -6.51
C THR A 350 -37.51 16.00 -7.82
N GLY A 351 -37.83 14.70 -7.93
CA GLY A 351 -37.57 13.91 -9.16
C GLY A 351 -36.11 13.57 -9.41
N ASN A 352 -35.30 13.38 -8.36
CA ASN A 352 -33.87 13.07 -8.46
C ASN A 352 -33.11 14.09 -9.35
N SER A 353 -33.30 15.36 -9.04
CA SER A 353 -32.70 16.48 -9.75
C SER A 353 -32.01 17.43 -8.79
N ILE A 354 -31.13 18.27 -9.32
CA ILE A 354 -30.55 19.40 -8.61
C ILE A 354 -30.94 20.71 -9.29
N LEU A 355 -31.04 21.76 -8.48
CA LEU A 355 -31.12 23.14 -8.92
C LEU A 355 -29.76 23.79 -8.75
N MET A 356 -29.20 24.30 -9.84
CA MET A 356 -27.93 25.02 -9.85
C MET A 356 -28.18 26.49 -10.16
N LYS A 357 -27.72 27.37 -9.27
CA LYS A 357 -27.71 28.82 -9.45
C LYS A 357 -26.27 29.31 -9.47
N VAL A 358 -25.94 30.16 -10.44
CA VAL A 358 -24.63 30.81 -10.58
C VAL A 358 -24.82 32.32 -10.53
N ALA A 359 -23.95 33.01 -9.81
CA ALA A 359 -23.89 34.47 -9.81
C ALA A 359 -22.43 34.93 -9.89
N THR A 360 -22.18 36.03 -10.59
CA THR A 360 -20.83 36.55 -10.84
C THR A 360 -20.73 38.02 -10.48
N THR A 361 -19.50 38.46 -10.21
CA THR A 361 -19.19 39.88 -10.07
C THR A 361 -19.19 40.55 -11.45
N PRO A 362 -19.39 41.88 -11.54
CA PRO A 362 -19.52 42.57 -12.83
C PRO A 362 -18.33 42.39 -13.78
N ASP A 363 -17.13 42.19 -13.26
CA ASP A 363 -15.89 41.99 -14.01
C ASP A 363 -15.76 40.58 -14.62
N LEU A 364 -16.61 39.63 -14.22
CA LEU A 364 -16.70 38.28 -14.79
C LEU A 364 -18.06 38.09 -15.48
N PRO A 365 -18.17 38.38 -16.80
CA PRO A 365 -19.42 38.23 -17.54
C PRO A 365 -19.93 36.78 -17.52
N ILE A 366 -21.11 36.55 -16.94
CA ILE A 366 -21.69 35.21 -16.80
C ILE A 366 -21.93 34.49 -18.15
N THR A 367 -22.05 35.22 -19.25
CA THR A 367 -22.21 34.68 -20.61
C THR A 367 -20.97 33.95 -21.13
N ARG A 368 -19.79 34.24 -20.55
CA ARG A 368 -18.53 33.54 -20.84
C ARG A 368 -18.43 32.19 -20.12
N LEU A 369 -19.27 31.96 -19.13
CA LEU A 369 -19.18 30.78 -18.29
C LEU A 369 -20.02 29.62 -18.83
N ALA A 370 -19.52 28.40 -18.63
CA ALA A 370 -20.26 27.16 -18.82
C ALA A 370 -20.08 26.26 -17.59
N ALA A 371 -21.05 25.40 -17.32
CA ALA A 371 -20.88 24.33 -16.33
C ALA A 371 -20.56 23.02 -17.04
N VAL A 372 -19.49 22.35 -16.60
CA VAL A 372 -19.13 20.99 -17.01
C VAL A 372 -19.43 20.06 -15.84
N ILE A 373 -20.26 19.05 -16.08
CA ILE A 373 -20.58 18.03 -15.08
C ILE A 373 -19.86 16.75 -15.49
N GLN A 374 -19.02 16.23 -14.60
CA GLN A 374 -18.31 14.99 -14.83
C GLN A 374 -18.47 14.00 -13.68
N THR A 375 -18.50 12.71 -14.03
CA THR A 375 -18.46 11.61 -13.06
C THR A 375 -17.39 10.63 -13.50
N ARG A 376 -16.43 10.33 -12.61
CA ARG A 376 -15.36 9.33 -12.86
C ARG A 376 -14.63 9.56 -14.20
N GLY A 377 -14.40 10.83 -14.53
CA GLY A 377 -13.65 11.27 -15.72
C GLY A 377 -14.42 11.17 -17.04
N VAL A 378 -15.75 11.04 -17.00
CA VAL A 378 -16.65 11.18 -18.14
C VAL A 378 -17.45 12.45 -18.01
N VAL A 379 -17.56 13.20 -19.11
CA VAL A 379 -18.42 14.38 -19.22
C VAL A 379 -19.87 13.91 -19.36
N GLU A 380 -20.65 14.09 -18.31
CA GLU A 380 -22.08 13.72 -18.24
C GLU A 380 -22.96 14.79 -18.90
N ALA A 381 -22.61 16.06 -18.71
CA ALA A 381 -23.32 17.19 -19.30
C ALA A 381 -22.43 18.43 -19.43
N VAL A 382 -22.76 19.29 -20.40
CA VAL A 382 -22.23 20.66 -20.49
C VAL A 382 -23.39 21.62 -20.65
N ILE A 383 -23.41 22.64 -19.80
CA ILE A 383 -24.43 23.69 -19.79
C ILE A 383 -23.76 24.99 -20.22
N GLU A 384 -23.97 25.40 -21.46
CA GLU A 384 -23.24 26.55 -22.05
C GLU A 384 -23.71 27.93 -21.59
N ASP A 385 -24.95 28.01 -21.08
CA ASP A 385 -25.53 29.19 -20.48
C ASP A 385 -25.89 28.87 -19.02
N VAL A 386 -25.21 29.51 -18.08
CA VAL A 386 -25.43 29.37 -16.63
C VAL A 386 -26.11 30.59 -16.01
N SER A 387 -26.58 31.55 -16.83
CA SER A 387 -27.16 32.82 -16.35
C SER A 387 -28.50 32.68 -15.64
N ARG A 388 -29.22 31.59 -15.90
CA ARG A 388 -30.52 31.27 -15.29
C ARG A 388 -30.39 30.07 -14.37
N LEU A 389 -31.32 29.95 -13.43
CA LEU A 389 -31.47 28.74 -12.62
C LEU A 389 -31.62 27.51 -13.53
N LYS A 390 -30.77 26.49 -13.34
CA LYS A 390 -30.83 25.26 -14.13
C LYS A 390 -31.29 24.10 -13.27
N ARG A 391 -32.30 23.37 -13.76
CA ARG A 391 -32.68 22.07 -13.21
C ARG A 391 -31.94 20.98 -14.00
N ILE A 392 -31.17 20.16 -13.29
CA ILE A 392 -30.34 19.11 -13.87
C ILE A 392 -30.86 17.77 -13.33
N SER A 393 -31.25 16.87 -14.23
CA SER A 393 -31.66 15.52 -13.84
C SER A 393 -30.43 14.67 -13.53
N LEU A 394 -30.42 14.02 -12.37
CA LEU A 394 -29.36 13.09 -11.98
C LEU A 394 -29.64 11.65 -12.43
N SER A 395 -30.89 11.31 -12.76
CA SER A 395 -31.32 9.95 -13.09
C SER A 395 -30.61 9.32 -14.31
N LYS A 396 -30.04 10.15 -15.20
CA LYS A 396 -29.27 9.67 -16.37
C LYS A 396 -27.77 9.60 -16.13
N MET A 397 -27.29 10.15 -15.01
CA MET A 397 -25.88 10.18 -14.67
C MET A 397 -25.46 8.87 -14.01
N MET A 398 -24.16 8.61 -13.96
CA MET A 398 -23.63 7.51 -13.16
C MET A 398 -23.77 7.77 -11.65
N SER A 399 -24.09 6.71 -10.88
CA SER A 399 -24.06 6.76 -9.41
C SER A 399 -22.66 7.09 -8.87
N GLY A 400 -22.60 7.75 -7.73
CA GLY A 400 -21.37 8.17 -7.05
C GLY A 400 -21.19 9.69 -7.10
N ILE A 401 -19.93 10.15 -7.08
CA ILE A 401 -19.62 11.58 -6.98
C ILE A 401 -19.55 12.22 -8.37
N ALA A 402 -20.42 13.21 -8.61
CA ALA A 402 -20.36 14.10 -9.75
C ALA A 402 -19.66 15.42 -9.36
N LEU A 403 -18.76 15.92 -10.20
CA LEU A 403 -18.15 17.24 -10.07
C LEU A 403 -18.78 18.20 -11.07
N ILE A 404 -19.29 19.32 -10.57
CA ILE A 404 -19.73 20.46 -11.36
C ILE A 404 -18.60 21.49 -11.34
N SER A 405 -18.01 21.76 -12.49
CA SER A 405 -16.99 22.81 -12.65
C SER A 405 -17.54 23.95 -13.50
N ILE A 406 -17.52 25.17 -12.97
CA ILE A 406 -17.83 26.38 -13.72
C ILE A 406 -16.53 26.85 -14.40
N VAL A 407 -16.58 26.97 -15.73
CA VAL A 407 -15.40 27.23 -16.57
C VAL A 407 -15.63 28.48 -17.39
N ASP A 408 -14.62 29.36 -17.43
CA ASP A 408 -14.55 30.40 -18.45
C ASP A 408 -14.15 29.76 -19.78
N LYS A 409 -15.07 29.78 -20.76
CA LYS A 409 -14.91 29.10 -22.05
C LYS A 409 -13.68 29.57 -22.82
N GLU A 410 -13.27 30.83 -22.65
CA GLU A 410 -12.15 31.43 -23.37
C GLU A 410 -10.80 31.09 -22.72
N SER A 411 -10.65 31.41 -21.43
CA SER A 411 -9.39 31.20 -20.70
C SER A 411 -9.17 29.74 -20.27
N LYS A 412 -10.24 28.93 -20.32
CA LYS A 412 -10.30 27.55 -19.81
C LYS A 412 -9.97 27.46 -18.31
N HIS A 413 -10.11 28.57 -17.59
CA HIS A 413 -9.90 28.62 -16.16
C HIS A 413 -11.17 28.15 -15.42
N ILE A 414 -10.97 27.39 -14.35
CA ILE A 414 -12.06 26.93 -13.49
C ILE A 414 -12.30 28.01 -12.43
N VAL A 415 -13.49 28.59 -12.41
CA VAL A 415 -13.84 29.72 -11.52
C VAL A 415 -14.56 29.28 -10.24
N ALA A 416 -15.27 28.16 -10.28
CA ALA A 416 -15.95 27.57 -9.12
C ALA A 416 -16.17 26.07 -9.33
N GLU A 417 -16.20 25.30 -8.24
CA GLU A 417 -16.43 23.86 -8.27
C GLU A 417 -17.37 23.39 -7.15
N ARG A 418 -18.16 22.35 -7.43
CA ARG A 418 -19.08 21.74 -6.48
C ARG A 418 -19.23 20.23 -6.73
N LEU A 419 -18.94 19.43 -5.71
CA LEU A 419 -19.24 17.99 -5.72
C LEU A 419 -20.72 17.76 -5.42
N VAL A 420 -21.34 16.74 -6.00
CA VAL A 420 -22.71 16.31 -5.73
C VAL A 420 -22.75 14.78 -5.72
N PHE A 421 -23.45 14.19 -4.76
CA PHE A 421 -23.64 12.75 -4.73
C PHE A 421 -24.87 12.35 -5.56
N VAL A 422 -24.67 11.45 -6.52
CA VAL A 422 -25.69 10.86 -7.39
C VAL A 422 -26.06 9.48 -6.85
N ASP A 423 -27.30 9.32 -6.38
CA ASP A 423 -27.83 8.09 -5.81
C ASP A 423 -28.93 7.51 -6.70
N ASN A 424 -28.54 6.85 -7.80
CA ASN A 424 -29.49 6.22 -8.73
C ASN A 424 -29.86 4.78 -8.34
N GLN A 425 -29.17 4.19 -7.35
CA GLN A 425 -29.47 2.84 -6.81
C GLN A 425 -29.46 1.69 -7.82
N ASN A 426 -28.72 1.82 -8.92
CA ASN A 426 -28.53 0.77 -9.90
C ASN A 426 -27.52 -0.27 -9.40
N PHE A 427 -27.94 -1.08 -8.43
CA PHE A 427 -27.12 -2.13 -7.81
C PHE A 427 -27.67 -3.51 -8.10
N ALA A 428 -26.76 -4.47 -8.24
CA ALA A 428 -27.13 -5.87 -8.26
C ALA A 428 -27.51 -6.35 -6.85
N THR A 429 -28.35 -7.37 -6.80
CA THR A 429 -28.83 -7.99 -5.56
C THR A 429 -28.31 -9.43 -5.47
N ALA A 430 -28.10 -9.91 -4.24
CA ALA A 430 -27.75 -11.29 -3.95
C ALA A 430 -28.71 -11.85 -2.89
N GLU A 431 -29.53 -12.82 -3.28
CA GLU A 431 -30.31 -13.63 -2.35
C GLU A 431 -29.43 -14.80 -1.88
N ILE A 432 -29.39 -15.06 -0.57
CA ILE A 432 -28.62 -16.14 0.05
C ILE A 432 -29.61 -17.07 0.73
N THR A 433 -29.54 -18.37 0.41
CA THR A 433 -30.33 -19.39 1.09
C THR A 433 -29.44 -20.55 1.53
N ALA A 434 -29.68 -21.05 2.74
CA ALA A 434 -29.05 -22.25 3.25
C ALA A 434 -29.93 -23.48 3.02
N ASP A 435 -29.31 -24.66 2.94
CA ASP A 435 -30.01 -25.95 2.86
C ASP A 435 -30.76 -26.30 4.16
N LYS A 436 -30.38 -25.69 5.29
CA LYS A 436 -30.96 -25.92 6.62
C LYS A 436 -31.11 -24.62 7.40
N SER A 437 -32.10 -24.56 8.29
CA SER A 437 -32.34 -23.42 9.19
C SER A 437 -31.42 -23.41 10.41
N HIS A 438 -30.96 -24.58 10.85
CA HIS A 438 -30.06 -24.77 11.99
C HIS A 438 -29.00 -25.81 11.65
N PHE A 439 -27.81 -25.70 12.23
CA PHE A 439 -26.70 -26.63 12.02
C PHE A 439 -26.07 -27.08 13.34
N SER A 440 -25.54 -28.30 13.34
CA SER A 440 -24.76 -28.92 14.42
C SER A 440 -23.27 -28.65 14.21
N PRO A 441 -22.42 -28.86 15.24
CA PRO A 441 -20.97 -28.87 15.07
C PRO A 441 -20.50 -29.91 14.03
N ARG A 442 -19.46 -29.57 13.27
CA ARG A 442 -18.89 -30.40 12.19
C ARG A 442 -19.93 -30.91 11.17
N GLU A 443 -20.99 -30.15 10.93
CA GLU A 443 -22.01 -30.45 9.94
C GLU A 443 -21.68 -29.77 8.61
N LYS A 444 -21.97 -30.43 7.49
CA LYS A 444 -21.83 -29.84 6.16
C LYS A 444 -23.03 -28.91 5.89
N VAL A 445 -22.73 -27.68 5.51
CA VAL A 445 -23.70 -26.64 5.12
C VAL A 445 -23.53 -26.32 3.64
N SER A 446 -24.64 -26.13 2.94
CA SER A 446 -24.63 -25.67 1.54
C SER A 446 -25.41 -24.37 1.40
N LEU A 447 -24.75 -23.37 0.82
CA LEU A 447 -25.33 -22.07 0.49
C LEU A 447 -25.60 -21.99 -1.01
N ASN A 448 -26.79 -21.50 -1.35
CA ASN A 448 -27.17 -21.14 -2.70
C ASN A 448 -27.26 -19.62 -2.80
N PHE A 449 -26.76 -19.09 -3.91
CA PHE A 449 -26.75 -17.67 -4.20
C PHE A 449 -27.52 -17.42 -5.49
N ARG A 450 -28.40 -16.43 -5.47
CA ARG A 450 -29.09 -15.93 -6.66
C ARG A 450 -28.81 -14.45 -6.85
N PHE A 451 -28.19 -14.11 -7.97
CA PHE A 451 -27.80 -12.77 -8.34
C PHE A 451 -28.73 -12.20 -9.41
N ARG A 452 -29.18 -10.98 -9.19
CA ARG A 452 -29.98 -10.23 -10.17
C ARG A 452 -29.37 -8.85 -10.37
N ASN A 453 -29.37 -8.38 -11.62
CA ASN A 453 -28.98 -7.01 -11.93
C ASN A 453 -30.03 -6.01 -11.39
N SER A 454 -29.76 -4.72 -11.56
CA SER A 454 -30.65 -3.64 -11.12
C SER A 454 -32.04 -3.65 -11.79
N ASP A 455 -32.19 -4.31 -12.95
CA ASP A 455 -33.47 -4.55 -13.63
C ASP A 455 -34.20 -5.81 -13.13
N GLY A 456 -33.66 -6.52 -12.14
CA GLY A 456 -34.22 -7.75 -11.58
C GLY A 456 -33.96 -9.03 -12.40
N ARG A 457 -33.15 -8.96 -13.46
CA ARG A 457 -32.81 -10.10 -14.33
C ARG A 457 -31.60 -10.86 -13.79
N PRO A 458 -31.51 -12.19 -13.98
CA PRO A 458 -30.31 -12.94 -13.61
C PRO A 458 -29.04 -12.37 -14.25
N THR A 459 -27.92 -12.37 -13.53
CA THR A 459 -26.65 -11.77 -13.98
C THR A 459 -25.43 -12.58 -13.57
N SER A 460 -24.42 -12.61 -14.45
CA SER A 460 -23.11 -13.18 -14.17
C SER A 460 -22.19 -12.15 -13.50
N GLY A 461 -21.29 -12.62 -12.66
CA GLY A 461 -20.37 -11.75 -11.94
C GLY A 461 -19.32 -12.50 -11.14
N LYS A 462 -18.46 -11.72 -10.50
CA LYS A 462 -17.38 -12.20 -9.63
C LYS A 462 -17.60 -11.68 -8.22
N PHE A 463 -17.70 -12.61 -7.28
CA PHE A 463 -18.02 -12.32 -5.90
C PHE A 463 -17.04 -13.00 -4.95
N VAL A 464 -16.92 -12.44 -3.76
CA VAL A 464 -16.11 -12.95 -2.65
C VAL A 464 -17.06 -13.24 -1.51
N VAL A 465 -16.94 -14.44 -0.92
CA VAL A 465 -17.74 -14.87 0.21
C VAL A 465 -16.84 -15.12 1.42
N SER A 466 -17.19 -14.53 2.55
CA SER A 466 -16.62 -14.85 3.85
C SER A 466 -17.70 -15.38 4.78
N VAL A 467 -17.39 -16.48 5.49
CA VAL A 467 -18.20 -17.04 6.57
C VAL A 467 -17.38 -17.04 7.85
N THR A 468 -17.85 -16.35 8.87
CA THR A 468 -17.10 -16.11 10.12
C THR A 468 -17.91 -16.45 11.36
N ASP A 469 -17.23 -16.88 12.42
CA ASP A 469 -17.81 -17.08 13.76
C ASP A 469 -18.32 -15.74 14.31
N SER A 470 -19.60 -15.65 14.64
CA SER A 470 -20.23 -14.37 15.01
C SER A 470 -19.85 -13.84 16.39
N GLU A 471 -19.33 -14.69 17.27
CA GLU A 471 -18.86 -14.28 18.60
C GLU A 471 -17.41 -13.82 18.53
N ALA A 472 -16.56 -14.56 17.80
CA ALA A 472 -15.17 -14.18 17.58
C ALA A 472 -15.07 -12.96 16.63
N VAL A 473 -15.94 -12.88 15.62
CA VAL A 473 -15.93 -11.88 14.55
C VAL A 473 -17.23 -11.07 14.55
N GLN A 474 -17.20 -9.94 15.24
CA GLN A 474 -18.29 -8.97 15.28
C GLN A 474 -18.16 -8.01 14.10
N LEU A 475 -19.20 -7.95 13.26
CA LEU A 475 -19.26 -7.05 12.12
C LEU A 475 -19.91 -5.72 12.52
N ASP A 476 -19.31 -4.61 12.08
CA ASP A 476 -19.93 -3.30 12.17
C ASP A 476 -20.66 -2.98 10.84
N PRO A 477 -22.00 -2.88 10.81
CA PRO A 477 -22.75 -2.53 9.60
C PRO A 477 -22.38 -1.16 9.01
N ALA A 478 -21.83 -0.29 9.84
CA ALA A 478 -21.42 1.07 9.52
C ALA A 478 -19.99 1.13 8.91
N SER A 479 -19.24 0.03 9.00
CA SER A 479 -17.89 -0.09 8.45
C SER A 479 -17.86 -0.03 6.92
N GLU A 480 -16.69 0.33 6.39
CA GLU A 480 -16.49 0.45 4.95
C GLU A 480 -16.75 -0.86 4.19
N ASN A 481 -17.40 -0.73 3.03
CA ASN A 481 -17.77 -1.81 2.15
C ASN A 481 -17.65 -1.42 0.68
N ILE A 482 -17.93 -2.36 -0.24
CA ILE A 482 -17.80 -2.12 -1.68
C ILE A 482 -18.57 -0.90 -2.18
N PHE A 483 -19.79 -0.65 -1.68
CA PHE A 483 -20.59 0.51 -2.07
C PHE A 483 -19.95 1.80 -1.55
N SER A 484 -19.71 1.86 -0.24
CA SER A 484 -19.19 3.07 0.40
C SER A 484 -17.79 3.41 -0.07
N TYR A 485 -16.95 2.40 -0.33
CA TYR A 485 -15.62 2.64 -0.87
C TYR A 485 -15.68 3.11 -2.32
N LEU A 486 -16.30 2.36 -3.24
CA LEU A 486 -16.22 2.65 -4.68
C LEU A 486 -17.01 3.88 -5.11
N LEU A 487 -18.11 4.21 -4.42
CA LEU A 487 -18.95 5.36 -4.74
C LEU A 487 -18.62 6.62 -3.94
N LEU A 488 -17.92 6.50 -2.80
CA LEU A 488 -17.68 7.61 -1.89
C LEU A 488 -16.20 7.73 -1.48
N SER A 489 -15.70 6.88 -0.57
CA SER A 489 -14.40 7.07 0.09
C SER A 489 -13.23 7.13 -0.89
N SER A 490 -13.23 6.30 -1.93
CA SER A 490 -12.10 6.17 -2.87
C SER A 490 -11.91 7.36 -3.82
N ASP A 491 -12.84 8.32 -3.83
CA ASP A 491 -12.78 9.53 -4.66
C ASP A 491 -12.76 10.83 -3.81
N LEU A 492 -12.68 10.71 -2.48
CA LEU A 492 -12.55 11.83 -1.53
C LEU A 492 -11.22 11.78 -0.78
N ARG A 493 -10.76 12.93 -0.28
CA ARG A 493 -9.59 13.01 0.61
C ARG A 493 -10.01 13.01 2.07
N GLY A 494 -9.14 12.45 2.90
CA GLY A 494 -9.33 12.36 4.34
C GLY A 494 -10.14 11.14 4.75
N HIS A 495 -10.12 10.85 6.04
CA HIS A 495 -10.89 9.74 6.61
C HIS A 495 -12.37 10.11 6.69
N ILE A 496 -13.23 9.22 6.18
CA ILE A 496 -14.69 9.30 6.36
C ILE A 496 -15.06 8.30 7.45
N GLU A 497 -15.57 8.81 8.55
CA GLU A 497 -15.97 7.96 9.68
C GLU A 497 -17.25 7.19 9.33
N LYS A 498 -17.20 5.86 9.47
CA LYS A 498 -18.32 4.94 9.23
C LYS A 498 -19.03 5.18 7.89
N PRO A 499 -18.32 5.00 6.77
CA PRO A 499 -18.79 5.46 5.46
C PRO A 499 -20.02 4.68 4.95
N ALA A 500 -20.34 3.51 5.48
CA ALA A 500 -21.56 2.79 5.10
C ALA A 500 -22.86 3.40 5.69
N GLU A 501 -22.78 4.23 6.74
CA GLU A 501 -23.94 4.92 7.30
C GLU A 501 -24.63 5.82 6.27
N TYR A 502 -23.84 6.38 5.35
CA TYR A 502 -24.33 7.24 4.26
C TYR A 502 -25.08 6.48 3.16
N PHE A 503 -25.20 5.16 3.28
CA PHE A 503 -25.97 4.30 2.38
C PHE A 503 -27.17 3.64 3.08
N ASN A 504 -27.35 3.85 4.41
CA ASN A 504 -28.48 3.31 5.15
C ASN A 504 -29.81 4.00 4.74
N LYS A 505 -30.77 3.23 4.23
CA LYS A 505 -32.10 3.71 3.79
C LYS A 505 -33.03 4.13 4.91
N GLU A 506 -32.81 3.64 6.12
CA GLU A 506 -33.62 3.98 7.28
C GLU A 506 -33.26 5.38 7.83
N ASN A 507 -32.09 5.91 7.50
CA ASN A 507 -31.67 7.24 7.92
C ASN A 507 -32.29 8.33 7.02
N THR A 508 -33.28 9.04 7.54
CA THR A 508 -33.98 10.14 6.82
C THR A 508 -33.07 11.32 6.49
N ASN A 509 -32.01 11.55 7.27
CA ASN A 509 -31.09 12.67 7.10
C ASN A 509 -29.91 12.32 6.17
N ARG A 510 -29.86 11.11 5.62
CA ARG A 510 -28.74 10.61 4.80
C ARG A 510 -28.35 11.56 3.66
N LYS A 511 -29.33 12.12 2.95
CA LYS A 511 -29.06 13.04 1.81
C LYS A 511 -28.40 14.33 2.27
N GLU A 512 -28.84 14.88 3.39
CA GLU A 512 -28.19 16.05 4.01
C GLU A 512 -26.77 15.71 4.43
N TYR A 513 -26.56 14.56 5.08
CA TYR A 513 -25.24 14.15 5.54
C TYR A 513 -24.27 13.88 4.38
N LEU A 514 -24.74 13.27 3.29
CA LEU A 514 -23.98 13.13 2.05
C LEU A 514 -23.60 14.49 1.46
N ASP A 515 -24.52 15.45 1.45
CA ASP A 515 -24.22 16.79 0.94
C ASP A 515 -23.19 17.53 1.81
N LEU A 516 -23.24 17.37 3.14
CA LEU A 516 -22.20 17.86 4.04
C LEU A 516 -20.83 17.25 3.72
N ILE A 517 -20.76 15.96 3.39
CA ILE A 517 -19.50 15.35 2.95
C ILE A 517 -19.01 15.98 1.64
N MET A 518 -19.90 16.17 0.66
CA MET A 518 -19.55 16.77 -0.63
C MET A 518 -19.04 18.21 -0.49
N LEU A 519 -19.57 18.96 0.48
CA LEU A 519 -19.15 20.32 0.79
C LEU A 519 -17.85 20.39 1.57
N THR A 520 -17.56 19.39 2.41
CA THR A 520 -16.44 19.44 3.36
C THR A 520 -15.21 18.63 2.95
N ASN A 521 -15.32 17.75 1.96
CA ASN A 521 -14.21 16.94 1.48
C ASN A 521 -13.94 17.30 0.01
N GLY A 522 -12.99 18.23 -0.21
CA GLY A 522 -12.61 18.68 -1.54
C GLY A 522 -11.47 17.83 -2.13
N TRP A 523 -11.77 17.00 -3.13
CA TRP A 523 -10.72 16.38 -3.95
C TRP A 523 -11.23 15.99 -5.33
N ARG A 524 -10.33 15.97 -6.32
CA ARG A 524 -10.62 15.61 -7.71
C ARG A 524 -9.52 14.72 -8.28
N ARG A 525 -9.93 13.57 -8.83
CA ARG A 525 -9.04 12.67 -9.58
C ARG A 525 -8.59 13.27 -10.91
N TYR A 526 -9.46 14.06 -11.53
CA TYR A 526 -9.24 14.71 -12.82
C TYR A 526 -9.29 16.23 -12.63
N ASP A 527 -8.20 16.91 -12.95
CA ASP A 527 -8.14 18.37 -12.94
C ASP A 527 -8.59 18.90 -14.31
N LEU A 528 -9.85 19.33 -14.40
CA LEU A 528 -10.44 19.79 -15.66
C LEU A 528 -9.66 20.95 -16.28
N GLY A 529 -9.17 21.88 -15.45
CA GLY A 529 -8.41 23.04 -15.93
C GLY A 529 -7.11 22.63 -16.62
N LYS A 530 -6.38 21.67 -16.05
CA LYS A 530 -5.19 21.07 -16.69
C LYS A 530 -5.55 20.32 -17.97
N ILE A 531 -6.60 19.51 -17.93
CA ILE A 531 -7.06 18.71 -19.08
C ILE A 531 -7.43 19.60 -20.27
N LEU A 532 -8.21 20.68 -20.05
CA LEU A 532 -8.60 21.62 -21.11
C LEU A 532 -7.41 22.36 -21.73
N LYS A 533 -6.33 22.55 -20.96
CA LYS A 533 -5.07 23.17 -21.40
C LYS A 533 -4.12 22.18 -22.10
N GLY A 534 -4.41 20.88 -22.08
CA GLY A 534 -3.55 19.84 -22.64
C GLY A 534 -2.39 19.43 -21.73
N ASP A 535 -2.41 19.88 -20.47
CA ASP A 535 -1.42 19.50 -19.47
C ASP A 535 -1.63 18.04 -19.07
N HIS A 536 -0.55 17.26 -19.09
CA HIS A 536 -0.61 15.84 -18.78
C HIS A 536 0.50 15.43 -17.83
N LEU A 537 0.21 14.42 -17.02
CA LEU A 537 1.18 13.83 -16.10
C LEU A 537 2.22 13.04 -16.88
N LYS A 538 3.50 13.19 -16.50
CA LYS A 538 4.58 12.35 -17.03
C LYS A 538 4.58 10.99 -16.32
N ILE A 539 4.23 9.94 -17.07
CA ILE A 539 4.26 8.55 -16.60
C ILE A 539 5.70 8.10 -16.35
N GLN A 540 5.95 7.55 -15.16
CA GLN A 540 7.25 7.00 -14.73
C GLN A 540 7.21 5.47 -14.65
N HIS A 541 6.07 4.92 -14.24
CA HIS A 541 5.86 3.49 -14.06
C HIS A 541 4.84 2.99 -15.09
N PRO A 542 5.25 2.28 -16.13
CA PRO A 542 4.29 1.67 -17.05
C PRO A 542 3.54 0.53 -16.37
N VAL A 543 2.42 0.11 -16.98
CA VAL A 543 1.65 -1.07 -16.59
C VAL A 543 2.58 -2.28 -16.50
N GLU A 544 2.53 -2.97 -15.36
CA GLU A 544 3.42 -4.10 -15.07
C GLU A 544 2.77 -5.41 -15.51
N LYS A 545 3.10 -5.87 -16.73
CA LYS A 545 2.60 -7.12 -17.32
C LYS A 545 3.45 -8.35 -16.97
N GLU A 546 4.74 -8.14 -16.78
CA GLU A 546 5.77 -9.12 -16.45
C GLU A 546 6.85 -8.45 -15.56
N GLN A 547 7.59 -9.24 -14.81
CA GLN A 547 8.78 -8.81 -14.07
C GLN A 547 9.87 -8.43 -15.06
N ARG A 548 10.61 -7.37 -14.72
CA ARG A 548 11.61 -6.82 -15.61
C ARG A 548 12.73 -6.12 -14.85
N ILE A 549 13.90 -6.10 -15.46
CA ILE A 549 15.02 -5.28 -15.01
C ILE A 549 15.32 -4.26 -16.11
N THR A 550 15.39 -2.98 -15.76
CA THR A 550 15.74 -1.92 -16.71
C THR A 550 16.95 -1.16 -16.23
N GLY A 551 17.66 -0.54 -17.17
CA GLY A 551 18.81 0.28 -16.84
C GLY A 551 19.48 0.85 -18.07
N GLN A 552 20.70 1.34 -17.88
CA GLN A 552 21.51 1.95 -18.93
C GLN A 552 22.98 1.60 -18.78
N VAL A 553 23.68 1.48 -19.91
CA VAL A 553 25.13 1.39 -19.98
C VAL A 553 25.73 2.72 -20.45
N MET A 554 26.64 3.26 -19.65
CA MET A 554 27.35 4.51 -19.87
C MET A 554 28.84 4.21 -20.15
N GLY A 555 29.55 5.15 -20.77
CA GLY A 555 31.01 5.11 -20.77
C GLY A 555 31.53 5.71 -19.46
N ILE A 556 32.75 5.37 -19.06
CA ILE A 556 33.44 6.10 -17.96
C ILE A 556 33.60 7.58 -18.35
N ILE A 557 33.83 7.83 -19.64
CA ILE A 557 33.89 9.17 -20.25
C ILE A 557 32.89 9.19 -21.41
N GLY A 558 31.81 9.95 -21.24
CA GLY A 558 30.78 10.11 -22.27
C GLY A 558 29.94 8.84 -22.53
N LYS A 559 29.44 8.72 -23.76
CA LYS A 559 28.53 7.62 -24.16
C LYS A 559 29.32 6.37 -24.57
N ALA A 560 28.95 5.21 -24.02
CA ALA A 560 29.53 3.93 -24.45
C ALA A 560 29.22 3.63 -25.92
N ARG A 561 30.22 3.14 -26.67
CA ARG A 561 30.09 2.82 -28.10
C ARG A 561 29.79 1.33 -28.28
N LYS A 562 28.61 1.00 -28.83
CA LYS A 562 28.12 -0.37 -29.08
C LYS A 562 28.31 -1.30 -27.86
N PRO A 563 27.81 -0.93 -26.66
CA PRO A 563 27.92 -1.81 -25.50
C PRO A 563 26.97 -3.01 -25.62
N SER A 564 27.24 -4.06 -24.85
CA SER A 564 26.33 -5.18 -24.61
C SER A 564 26.19 -5.45 -23.11
N ILE A 565 25.20 -6.26 -22.74
CA ILE A 565 25.04 -6.78 -21.37
C ILE A 565 25.09 -8.31 -21.37
N ALA A 566 25.76 -8.90 -20.39
CA ALA A 566 25.71 -10.32 -20.08
C ALA A 566 24.92 -10.53 -18.79
N ILE A 567 24.05 -11.53 -18.76
CA ILE A 567 23.14 -11.78 -17.64
C ILE A 567 23.38 -13.19 -17.10
N PHE A 568 23.60 -13.28 -15.80
CA PHE A 568 23.82 -14.53 -15.08
C PHE A 568 22.84 -14.63 -13.91
N GLN A 569 22.33 -15.84 -13.65
CA GLN A 569 21.73 -16.17 -12.36
C GLN A 569 22.82 -16.55 -11.36
N LYS A 570 22.53 -16.45 -10.05
CA LYS A 570 23.48 -16.81 -8.97
C LYS A 570 24.07 -18.22 -9.10
N ASN A 571 23.34 -19.18 -9.66
CA ASN A 571 23.84 -20.54 -9.89
C ASN A 571 24.88 -20.64 -11.03
N GLY A 572 25.22 -19.53 -11.70
CA GLY A 572 26.14 -19.49 -12.83
C GLY A 572 25.47 -19.69 -14.19
N ARG A 573 24.16 -19.97 -14.24
CA ARG A 573 23.42 -20.10 -15.50
C ARG A 573 23.40 -18.78 -16.25
N MET A 574 24.08 -18.75 -17.39
CA MET A 574 24.10 -17.61 -18.30
C MET A 574 22.82 -17.58 -19.15
N HIS A 575 22.10 -16.47 -19.10
CA HIS A 575 20.93 -16.24 -19.96
C HIS A 575 21.32 -15.81 -21.37
N GLY A 576 22.44 -15.09 -21.51
CA GLY A 576 22.98 -14.68 -22.80
C GLY A 576 23.67 -13.32 -22.76
N ILE A 577 24.17 -12.89 -23.92
CA ILE A 577 24.78 -11.58 -24.15
C ILE A 577 23.91 -10.81 -25.15
N PHE A 578 23.46 -9.62 -24.76
CA PHE A 578 22.52 -8.82 -25.54
C PHE A 578 23.18 -7.48 -25.96
N PRO A 579 23.38 -7.23 -27.27
CA PRO A 579 23.87 -5.94 -27.75
C PRO A 579 22.82 -4.85 -27.51
N LEU A 580 23.27 -3.65 -27.11
CA LEU A 580 22.38 -2.51 -26.86
C LEU A 580 22.27 -1.59 -28.08
N ASN A 581 21.10 -0.98 -28.23
CA ASN A 581 20.80 -0.02 -29.29
C ASN A 581 21.42 1.37 -29.01
N ALA A 582 21.14 2.34 -29.88
CA ALA A 582 21.69 3.69 -29.80
C ALA A 582 21.36 4.44 -28.49
N THR A 583 20.40 4.02 -27.68
CA THR A 583 20.10 4.66 -26.38
C THR A 583 20.95 4.13 -25.23
N ASN A 584 21.66 3.01 -25.46
CA ASN A 584 22.35 2.21 -24.46
C ASN A 584 21.46 1.81 -23.25
N ARG A 585 20.13 1.87 -23.38
CA ARG A 585 19.22 1.35 -22.36
C ARG A 585 18.90 -0.10 -22.62
N PHE A 586 18.70 -0.85 -21.55
CA PHE A 586 18.30 -2.25 -21.61
C PHE A 586 16.99 -2.47 -20.85
N ARG A 587 16.27 -3.50 -21.28
CA ARG A 587 15.08 -4.03 -20.65
C ARG A 587 15.14 -5.55 -20.75
N ILE A 588 15.28 -6.20 -19.60
CA ILE A 588 15.30 -7.66 -19.45
C ILE A 588 13.89 -8.07 -19.03
N THR A 589 13.30 -9.01 -19.74
CA THR A 589 11.92 -9.53 -19.60
C THR A 589 11.94 -11.06 -19.67
N GLY A 590 10.81 -11.73 -19.47
CA GLY A 590 10.77 -13.21 -19.43
C GLY A 590 11.50 -13.81 -18.22
N ILE A 591 11.59 -13.05 -17.13
CA ILE A 591 12.25 -13.43 -15.87
C ILE A 591 11.24 -13.67 -14.74
N ASP A 592 9.99 -13.94 -15.11
CA ASP A 592 8.91 -14.17 -14.17
C ASP A 592 9.20 -15.40 -13.30
N SER A 593 9.23 -15.19 -11.98
CA SER A 593 9.52 -16.23 -11.00
C SER A 593 8.70 -16.04 -9.73
N PRO A 594 8.11 -17.12 -9.19
CA PRO A 594 7.50 -17.07 -7.86
C PRO A 594 8.54 -16.87 -6.75
N ASP A 595 9.77 -17.32 -7.00
CA ASP A 595 10.89 -17.17 -6.08
C ASP A 595 11.63 -15.86 -6.31
N THR A 596 12.18 -15.29 -5.24
CA THR A 596 13.07 -14.14 -5.34
C THR A 596 14.41 -14.58 -5.93
N ILE A 597 14.77 -14.06 -7.09
CA ILE A 597 15.99 -14.44 -7.82
C ILE A 597 16.98 -13.28 -7.83
N GLN A 598 18.25 -13.59 -7.57
CA GLN A 598 19.36 -12.66 -7.77
C GLN A 598 19.96 -12.83 -9.17
N TYR A 599 20.06 -11.72 -9.90
CA TYR A 599 20.70 -11.62 -11.21
C TYR A 599 21.98 -10.79 -11.12
N ASN A 600 23.05 -11.29 -11.74
CA ASN A 600 24.29 -10.54 -11.97
C ASN A 600 24.27 -10.03 -13.41
N ILE A 601 24.29 -8.70 -13.60
CA ILE A 601 24.24 -8.06 -14.91
C ILE A 601 25.57 -7.35 -15.17
N GLN A 602 26.30 -7.80 -16.17
CA GLN A 602 27.60 -7.28 -16.53
C GLN A 602 27.53 -6.46 -17.82
N ALA A 603 28.00 -5.21 -17.79
CA ALA A 603 28.17 -4.40 -18.99
C ALA A 603 29.50 -4.72 -19.68
N LEU A 604 29.45 -4.87 -21.00
CA LEU A 604 30.59 -5.15 -21.86
C LEU A 604 30.73 -4.04 -22.92
N ASN A 605 31.97 -3.65 -23.22
CA ASN A 605 32.29 -2.72 -24.29
C ASN A 605 32.30 -3.41 -25.66
N ARG A 606 32.58 -2.67 -26.74
CA ARG A 606 32.67 -3.21 -28.12
C ARG A 606 33.66 -4.38 -28.29
N LYS A 607 34.66 -4.50 -27.41
CA LYS A 607 35.67 -5.57 -27.42
C LYS A 607 35.27 -6.76 -26.53
N GLY A 608 34.04 -6.78 -25.98
CA GLY A 608 33.54 -7.87 -25.15
C GLY A 608 34.11 -7.91 -23.74
N ASN A 609 34.72 -6.83 -23.24
CA ASN A 609 35.24 -6.76 -21.87
C ASN A 609 34.64 -5.58 -21.09
N THR A 610 34.80 -5.58 -19.77
CA THR A 610 34.17 -4.61 -18.85
C THR A 610 34.87 -3.26 -18.78
N ARG A 611 36.00 -3.09 -19.48
CA ARG A 611 36.79 -1.85 -19.42
C ARG A 611 36.03 -0.71 -20.08
N THR A 612 36.09 0.49 -19.50
CA THR A 612 35.51 1.74 -20.05
C THR A 612 33.98 1.87 -20.06
N VAL A 613 33.24 0.91 -19.50
CA VAL A 613 31.77 0.96 -19.39
C VAL A 613 31.33 1.03 -17.93
N VAL A 614 30.12 1.55 -17.70
CA VAL A 614 29.47 1.64 -16.41
C VAL A 614 28.01 1.21 -16.58
N ILE A 615 27.49 0.38 -15.69
CA ILE A 615 26.09 -0.02 -15.68
C ILE A 615 25.35 0.72 -14.56
N LYS A 616 24.15 1.21 -14.88
CA LYS A 616 23.20 1.77 -13.92
C LYS A 616 21.86 1.09 -14.10
N VAL A 617 21.46 0.28 -13.11
CA VAL A 617 20.13 -0.32 -13.05
C VAL A 617 19.15 0.71 -12.51
N ASP A 618 17.95 0.79 -13.09
CA ASP A 618 16.89 1.63 -12.56
C ASP A 618 16.37 0.99 -11.26
N PRO A 619 16.39 1.70 -10.12
CA PRO A 619 15.96 1.12 -8.85
C PRO A 619 14.47 0.81 -8.86
N GLU A 620 14.10 -0.27 -8.19
CA GLU A 620 12.70 -0.54 -7.89
C GLU A 620 12.25 0.35 -6.73
N THR A 621 11.28 1.23 -7.00
CA THR A 621 10.77 2.22 -6.05
C THR A 621 9.35 1.89 -5.62
N TYR A 622 9.05 2.14 -4.35
CA TYR A 622 7.72 1.91 -3.76
C TYR A 622 7.19 3.17 -3.07
N PRO A 623 5.86 3.30 -2.87
CA PRO A 623 5.30 4.40 -2.10
C PRO A 623 5.81 4.40 -0.65
N SER A 624 6.06 5.60 -0.11
CA SER A 624 6.48 5.79 1.29
C SER A 624 5.56 5.06 2.27
N THR A 625 6.13 4.43 3.30
CA THR A 625 5.37 3.69 4.32
C THR A 625 4.88 4.59 5.46
N ASN A 626 5.27 5.87 5.48
CA ASN A 626 4.75 6.82 6.45
C ASN A 626 3.33 7.25 6.05
N ILE A 627 2.33 6.57 6.63
CA ILE A 627 0.91 6.81 6.39
C ILE A 627 0.33 7.44 7.66
N PRO A 628 -0.20 8.68 7.60
CA PRO A 628 -0.88 9.28 8.75
C PRO A 628 -2.07 8.41 9.15
N LEU A 629 -2.10 7.97 10.41
CA LEU A 629 -3.23 7.24 11.00
C LEU A 629 -3.95 8.12 12.01
N ASN A 630 -5.28 8.05 11.99
CA ASN A 630 -6.09 8.64 13.05
C ASN A 630 -5.74 7.98 14.38
N ARG A 631 -5.66 8.78 15.43
CA ARG A 631 -5.43 8.31 16.80
C ARG A 631 -6.76 8.30 17.51
N PRO A 632 -7.16 7.23 18.20
CA PRO A 632 -8.33 7.32 19.05
C PRO A 632 -8.02 8.27 20.21
N ASN A 633 -9.04 9.03 20.64
CA ASN A 633 -9.02 9.67 21.94
C ASN A 633 -8.81 8.62 23.04
N PHE A 634 -7.97 8.91 24.05
CA PHE A 634 -7.65 7.94 25.10
C PHE A 634 -8.88 7.46 25.89
N LYS A 635 -9.93 8.28 25.99
CA LYS A 635 -11.18 7.92 26.69
C LYS A 635 -12.09 6.99 25.89
N GLU A 636 -11.89 6.91 24.58
CA GLU A 636 -12.75 6.17 23.65
C GLU A 636 -12.08 4.90 23.11
N TYR A 637 -10.82 4.65 23.47
CA TYR A 637 -10.10 3.48 22.99
C TYR A 637 -10.69 2.19 23.56
N LYS A 638 -11.27 1.37 22.68
CA LYS A 638 -11.68 -0.01 22.95
C LYS A 638 -11.06 -0.90 21.86
N PRO A 639 -10.36 -2.00 22.21
CA PRO A 639 -9.88 -2.95 21.21
C PRO A 639 -11.06 -3.56 20.46
N SER A 640 -10.97 -3.62 19.13
CA SER A 640 -11.99 -4.26 18.28
C SER A 640 -11.84 -5.79 18.29
N VAL A 641 -10.63 -6.29 18.57
CA VAL A 641 -10.34 -7.72 18.62
C VAL A 641 -10.99 -8.34 19.86
N THR A 642 -11.86 -9.32 19.66
CA THR A 642 -12.59 -9.96 20.76
C THR A 642 -11.70 -10.87 21.61
N GLU A 643 -12.02 -10.99 22.88
CA GLU A 643 -11.32 -11.92 23.78
C GLU A 643 -11.49 -13.39 23.33
N ALA A 644 -12.68 -13.76 22.83
CA ALA A 644 -12.99 -15.09 22.30
C ALA A 644 -12.07 -15.50 21.13
N MET A 645 -11.68 -14.53 20.29
CA MET A 645 -10.73 -14.73 19.19
C MET A 645 -9.31 -14.95 19.72
N LEU A 646 -8.85 -14.11 20.65
CA LEU A 646 -7.49 -14.17 21.19
C LEU A 646 -7.25 -15.45 22.01
N ILE A 647 -8.22 -15.86 22.83
CA ILE A 647 -8.18 -17.13 23.57
C ILE A 647 -8.13 -18.31 22.58
N GLY A 648 -8.99 -18.29 21.54
CA GLY A 648 -9.02 -19.33 20.52
C GLY A 648 -7.69 -19.47 19.77
N ALA A 649 -7.08 -18.36 19.37
CA ALA A 649 -5.79 -18.35 18.68
C ALA A 649 -4.66 -18.93 19.55
N LYS A 650 -4.65 -18.61 20.85
CA LYS A 650 -3.70 -19.16 21.83
C LYS A 650 -3.87 -20.67 22.02
N GLU A 651 -5.10 -21.14 22.21
CA GLU A 651 -5.42 -22.58 22.35
C GLU A 651 -5.01 -23.35 21.09
N LYS A 652 -5.32 -22.80 19.90
CA LYS A 652 -4.92 -23.38 18.60
C LYS A 652 -3.39 -23.50 18.48
N TYR A 653 -2.66 -22.44 18.79
CA TYR A 653 -1.19 -22.45 18.69
C TYR A 653 -0.56 -23.60 19.50
N TYR A 654 -0.96 -23.80 20.76
CA TYR A 654 -0.39 -24.86 21.60
C TYR A 654 -0.83 -26.27 21.16
N THR A 655 -2.06 -26.43 20.68
CA THR A 655 -2.58 -27.74 20.22
C THR A 655 -2.00 -28.18 18.86
N GLU A 656 -1.47 -27.24 18.08
CA GLU A 656 -0.82 -27.49 16.80
C GLU A 656 0.71 -27.64 16.90
N GLY A 657 1.25 -27.86 18.11
CA GLY A 657 2.70 -28.05 18.32
C GLY A 657 3.48 -26.75 18.44
N GLY A 658 2.80 -25.62 18.60
CA GLY A 658 3.42 -24.37 19.01
C GLY A 658 4.14 -24.53 20.35
N MET A 659 5.26 -23.84 20.50
CA MET A 659 6.08 -23.95 21.69
C MET A 659 5.34 -23.36 22.89
N ARG A 660 4.97 -24.22 23.84
CA ARG A 660 4.57 -23.76 25.17
C ARG A 660 5.82 -23.38 25.92
N VAL A 661 5.93 -22.10 26.24
CA VAL A 661 7.13 -21.60 26.87
C VAL A 661 6.97 -21.67 28.39
N ILE A 662 7.85 -22.44 29.03
CA ILE A 662 7.93 -22.61 30.49
C ILE A 662 9.29 -22.06 30.92
N ASP A 663 9.31 -21.04 31.78
CA ASP A 663 10.56 -20.48 32.30
C ASP A 663 11.16 -21.36 33.39
N ILE A 664 12.46 -21.62 33.29
CA ILE A 664 13.29 -22.33 34.26
C ILE A 664 14.56 -21.48 34.48
N ASP A 665 15.08 -21.42 35.71
CA ASP A 665 16.24 -20.58 36.06
C ASP A 665 17.55 -21.01 35.35
N ALA A 666 18.39 -20.04 34.97
CA ALA A 666 19.58 -20.26 34.14
C ALA A 666 20.84 -20.65 34.95
N VAL A 667 21.71 -21.49 34.35
CA VAL A 667 23.07 -21.84 34.84
C VAL A 667 24.10 -21.47 33.76
N VAL A 668 25.18 -20.79 34.15
CA VAL A 668 26.24 -20.27 33.24
C VAL A 668 27.43 -21.23 33.22
N VAL A 669 27.94 -21.54 32.02
CA VAL A 669 29.21 -22.28 31.82
C VAL A 669 30.08 -21.53 30.81
N THR A 670 31.38 -21.36 31.13
CA THR A 670 32.38 -20.67 30.29
C THR A 670 33.57 -21.58 29.96
N ALA A 671 34.09 -21.48 28.73
CA ALA A 671 35.32 -22.13 28.25
C ALA A 671 36.15 -21.19 27.35
N SER A 672 37.48 -21.37 27.32
CA SER A 672 38.48 -20.54 26.60
C SER A 672 39.18 -21.29 25.46
N ARG A 673 39.61 -20.59 24.39
CA ARG A 673 40.22 -21.16 23.17
C ARG A 673 41.57 -20.50 22.80
N GLU A 674 42.48 -21.25 22.17
CA GLU A 674 43.90 -20.93 21.88
C GLU A 674 44.23 -20.52 20.41
N ASN A 675 45.46 -19.99 20.22
CA ASN A 675 46.02 -19.05 19.20
C ASN A 675 45.95 -19.35 17.67
N GLN A 676 46.04 -18.28 16.86
CA GLN A 676 46.02 -18.21 15.37
C GLN A 676 47.41 -17.88 14.74
N TYR A 677 47.67 -18.34 13.51
CA TYR A 677 48.86 -18.08 12.68
C TYR A 677 48.88 -16.65 12.08
N SER A 678 50.09 -16.07 11.88
CA SER A 678 50.30 -14.69 11.39
C SER A 678 50.19 -14.55 9.86
N TYR A 679 49.38 -13.57 9.42
CA TYR A 679 49.05 -13.22 8.02
C TYR A 679 50.20 -12.69 7.16
N ALA A 680 51.21 -12.05 7.76
CA ALA A 680 52.26 -11.35 7.02
C ALA A 680 53.18 -12.30 6.22
N THR A 681 53.40 -13.53 6.70
CA THR A 681 54.30 -14.52 6.08
C THR A 681 53.70 -15.14 4.81
N ALA A 682 52.38 -15.14 4.66
CA ALA A 682 51.72 -15.73 3.50
C ALA A 682 51.89 -14.86 2.23
N ILE A 683 51.87 -13.54 2.36
CA ILE A 683 51.71 -12.64 1.21
C ILE A 683 52.92 -12.62 0.27
N ASP A 684 54.14 -12.75 0.79
CA ASP A 684 55.38 -12.69 0.00
C ASP A 684 55.74 -14.00 -0.72
N SER A 685 55.01 -15.08 -0.44
CA SER A 685 55.33 -16.42 -0.93
C SER A 685 54.48 -16.89 -2.13
N PHE A 686 53.45 -16.12 -2.54
CA PHE A 686 52.44 -16.57 -3.51
C PHE A 686 52.20 -15.60 -4.68
N ASN A 687 51.58 -16.14 -5.75
CA ASN A 687 51.14 -15.37 -6.91
C ASN A 687 50.25 -14.20 -6.47
N SER A 688 50.73 -12.99 -6.69
CA SER A 688 50.02 -11.76 -6.35
C SER A 688 50.11 -10.73 -7.48
N LEU A 689 49.10 -9.88 -7.57
CA LEU A 689 49.07 -8.71 -8.43
C LEU A 689 49.44 -7.49 -7.58
N SER A 690 50.44 -6.75 -8.03
CA SER A 690 50.91 -5.50 -7.41
C SER A 690 51.19 -4.43 -8.48
N GLY A 691 51.46 -3.19 -8.04
CA GLY A 691 51.69 -2.04 -8.92
C GLY A 691 50.41 -1.27 -9.28
N ASP A 692 50.32 -0.69 -10.48
CA ASP A 692 49.12 0.06 -10.90
C ASP A 692 47.96 -0.88 -11.25
N LEU A 693 47.10 -1.13 -10.26
CA LEU A 693 45.92 -1.98 -10.40
C LEU A 693 44.70 -1.23 -10.99
N THR A 694 44.78 0.09 -11.22
CA THR A 694 43.67 0.87 -11.83
C THR A 694 43.37 0.49 -13.28
N ARG A 695 44.27 -0.27 -13.91
CA ARG A 695 44.07 -0.90 -15.23
C ARG A 695 42.98 -1.97 -15.28
N TYR A 696 42.60 -2.53 -14.12
CA TYR A 696 41.48 -3.46 -14.01
C TYR A 696 40.20 -2.69 -13.68
N ALA A 697 39.07 -3.14 -14.20
CA ALA A 697 37.79 -2.47 -13.95
C ALA A 697 37.26 -2.68 -12.53
N SER A 698 37.65 -3.77 -11.87
CA SER A 698 37.22 -4.17 -10.52
C SER A 698 38.14 -5.24 -9.91
N VAL A 699 37.96 -5.54 -8.63
CA VAL A 699 38.68 -6.64 -7.95
C VAL A 699 38.41 -7.97 -8.64
N TYR A 700 37.16 -8.24 -9.05
CA TYR A 700 36.80 -9.46 -9.79
C TYR A 700 37.47 -9.56 -11.16
N ASP A 701 37.62 -8.45 -11.89
CA ASP A 701 38.36 -8.40 -13.16
C ASP A 701 39.86 -8.70 -12.95
N ALA A 702 40.42 -8.25 -11.82
CA ALA A 702 41.78 -8.62 -11.43
C ALA A 702 41.89 -10.10 -11.02
N LEU A 703 40.91 -10.63 -10.28
CA LEU A 703 40.88 -12.02 -9.82
C LEU A 703 40.85 -13.04 -10.97
N GLN A 704 40.33 -12.67 -12.15
CA GLN A 704 40.35 -13.52 -13.35
C GLN A 704 41.78 -13.92 -13.79
N ARG A 705 42.82 -13.25 -13.29
CA ARG A 705 44.23 -13.64 -13.52
C ARG A 705 44.64 -14.91 -12.77
N PHE A 706 43.96 -15.25 -11.68
CA PHE A 706 44.23 -16.48 -10.92
C PHE A 706 43.47 -17.64 -11.57
N ARG A 707 44.19 -18.52 -12.28
CA ARG A 707 43.61 -19.64 -13.04
C ARG A 707 42.84 -20.65 -12.18
N GLN A 708 43.13 -20.67 -10.89
CA GLN A 708 42.46 -21.49 -9.88
C GLN A 708 41.05 -21.00 -9.58
N LEU A 709 40.76 -19.74 -9.86
CA LEU A 709 39.47 -19.12 -9.61
C LEU A 709 38.59 -19.17 -10.86
N GLU A 710 37.31 -19.35 -10.61
CA GLU A 710 36.22 -19.12 -11.53
C GLU A 710 35.47 -17.89 -11.04
N ILE A 711 35.34 -16.90 -11.92
CA ILE A 711 34.72 -15.61 -11.60
C ILE A 711 33.54 -15.42 -12.55
N VAL A 712 32.32 -15.42 -12.00
CA VAL A 712 31.08 -15.17 -12.76
C VAL A 712 30.36 -14.00 -12.11
N GLY A 713 30.44 -12.82 -12.73
CA GLY A 713 29.94 -11.60 -12.09
C GLY A 713 30.77 -11.23 -10.86
N VAL A 714 30.15 -11.30 -9.68
CA VAL A 714 30.80 -11.16 -8.37
C VAL A 714 31.00 -12.50 -7.64
N ASP A 715 30.49 -13.60 -8.20
CA ASP A 715 30.65 -14.91 -7.60
C ASP A 715 32.06 -15.43 -7.86
N VAL A 716 32.77 -15.75 -6.78
CA VAL A 716 34.15 -16.27 -6.82
C VAL A 716 34.17 -17.68 -6.27
N ARG A 717 34.58 -18.63 -7.12
CA ARG A 717 34.66 -20.05 -6.77
C ARG A 717 36.03 -20.62 -7.13
N VAL A 718 36.43 -21.68 -6.44
CA VAL A 718 37.63 -22.43 -6.82
C VAL A 718 37.30 -23.55 -7.80
N ARG A 719 38.03 -23.61 -8.93
CA ARG A 719 37.84 -24.62 -9.99
C ARG A 719 38.11 -26.05 -9.48
N LYS A 720 37.38 -27.04 -10.01
CA LYS A 720 37.64 -28.48 -9.78
C LYS A 720 38.84 -28.92 -10.64
N ARG A 721 39.92 -29.38 -10.00
CA ARG A 721 40.96 -30.14 -10.72
C ARG A 721 40.48 -31.58 -10.85
N VAL A 722 40.12 -31.99 -12.06
CA VAL A 722 40.01 -33.42 -12.39
C VAL A 722 41.43 -33.92 -12.66
N LYS A 723 41.91 -34.88 -11.86
CA LYS A 723 43.12 -35.62 -12.19
C LYS A 723 42.70 -36.79 -13.09
N ILE A 724 43.04 -36.75 -14.37
CA ILE A 724 43.04 -37.96 -15.20
C ILE A 724 44.33 -38.70 -14.84
N ALA A 725 44.21 -39.86 -14.19
CA ALA A 725 45.35 -40.73 -13.92
C ALA A 725 45.61 -41.57 -15.17
N ASN A 726 46.73 -41.32 -15.85
CA ASN A 726 47.28 -42.29 -16.81
C ASN A 726 47.91 -43.43 -16.02
N ASN A 727 47.22 -44.57 -15.93
CA ASN A 727 47.85 -45.83 -15.58
C ASN A 727 47.77 -46.80 -16.76
N PHE A 728 48.84 -47.57 -16.87
CA PHE A 728 49.22 -48.49 -17.92
C PHE A 728 48.15 -49.52 -18.27
N ILE A 729 48.17 -49.91 -19.54
CA ILE A 729 47.51 -51.08 -20.11
C ILE A 729 48.19 -52.33 -19.55
N GLU A 730 47.42 -53.19 -18.89
CA GLU A 730 47.62 -54.64 -18.90
C GLU A 730 46.25 -55.30 -19.07
N ASP A 731 46.16 -56.23 -20.02
CA ASP A 731 44.95 -56.89 -20.52
C ASP A 731 44.06 -57.45 -19.39
N THR A 732 42.82 -56.98 -19.34
CA THR A 732 41.65 -57.83 -19.09
C THR A 732 40.39 -57.06 -19.49
N ASP A 733 39.60 -57.65 -20.39
CA ASP A 733 38.30 -57.15 -20.84
C ASP A 733 37.33 -56.97 -19.66
N GLN A 734 37.21 -55.74 -19.16
CA GLN A 734 36.04 -55.27 -18.43
C GLN A 734 35.68 -53.85 -18.87
N GLU A 735 34.47 -53.69 -19.41
CA GLU A 735 33.83 -52.40 -19.63
C GLU A 735 33.78 -51.62 -18.31
N ILE A 736 34.64 -50.60 -18.17
CA ILE A 736 34.47 -49.61 -17.12
C ILE A 736 33.32 -48.70 -17.56
N THR A 737 32.16 -48.93 -16.95
CA THR A 737 31.05 -47.98 -16.96
C THR A 737 31.51 -46.74 -16.17
N GLU A 738 31.65 -45.59 -16.83
CA GLU A 738 31.80 -44.30 -16.14
C GLU A 738 30.50 -44.04 -15.35
N THR A 739 30.50 -44.49 -14.11
CA THR A 739 29.54 -44.07 -13.10
C THR A 739 30.05 -42.76 -12.53
N GLU A 740 29.46 -41.65 -12.96
CA GLU A 740 29.49 -40.42 -12.17
C GLU A 740 28.76 -40.70 -10.85
N GLU A 741 29.50 -41.13 -9.82
CA GLU A 741 29.01 -41.09 -8.46
C GLU A 741 28.74 -39.62 -8.10
N GLU A 742 27.46 -39.25 -8.04
CA GLU A 742 26.98 -38.05 -7.35
C GLU A 742 27.42 -38.12 -5.89
N ILE A 743 28.50 -37.41 -5.57
CA ILE A 743 28.89 -37.13 -4.18
C ILE A 743 27.83 -36.19 -3.58
N PRO A 744 27.17 -36.55 -2.47
CA PRO A 744 26.18 -35.69 -1.84
C PRO A 744 26.83 -34.41 -1.29
N GLY A 745 26.36 -33.25 -1.75
CA GLY A 745 26.66 -31.92 -1.19
C GLY A 745 27.40 -30.99 -2.15
N ASP A 746 26.65 -30.19 -2.91
CA ASP A 746 27.15 -28.98 -3.59
C ASP A 746 27.56 -27.93 -2.53
N GLU A 747 28.66 -28.15 -1.81
CA GLU A 747 29.26 -27.10 -0.99
C GLU A 747 29.84 -26.01 -1.91
N GLU A 748 29.28 -24.78 -1.83
CA GLU A 748 29.82 -23.62 -2.56
C GLU A 748 31.31 -23.45 -2.20
N ARG A 749 32.22 -23.69 -3.18
CA ARG A 749 33.69 -23.68 -2.99
C ARG A 749 34.26 -22.26 -2.94
N ILE A 750 33.78 -21.49 -1.96
CA ILE A 750 34.06 -20.07 -1.78
C ILE A 750 35.36 -19.90 -0.98
N PRO A 751 36.37 -19.19 -1.51
CA PRO A 751 37.59 -18.89 -0.75
C PRO A 751 37.31 -17.89 0.38
N GLY A 752 38.04 -17.98 1.49
CA GLY A 752 38.01 -16.95 2.53
C GLY A 752 38.60 -15.62 2.04
N VAL A 753 38.31 -14.50 2.71
CA VAL A 753 38.91 -13.20 2.38
C VAL A 753 39.61 -12.58 3.59
N LEU A 754 40.78 -11.98 3.35
CA LEU A 754 41.53 -11.19 4.32
C LEU A 754 41.79 -9.79 3.76
N VAL A 755 41.41 -8.77 4.51
CA VAL A 755 41.70 -7.36 4.21
C VAL A 755 42.70 -6.84 5.24
N ASN A 756 43.92 -6.48 4.81
CA ASN A 756 45.03 -6.10 5.70
C ASN A 756 45.17 -7.04 6.92
N GLY A 757 44.93 -8.34 6.71
CA GLY A 757 45.08 -9.41 7.71
C GLY A 757 43.86 -9.69 8.55
N THR A 758 42.78 -8.94 8.37
CA THR A 758 41.52 -9.16 9.09
C THR A 758 40.57 -10.02 8.25
N PRO A 759 40.01 -11.11 8.81
CA PRO A 759 38.93 -11.88 8.17
C PRO A 759 37.76 -11.00 7.79
N ALA A 760 37.32 -11.14 6.54
CA ALA A 760 36.19 -10.42 6.00
C ALA A 760 35.30 -11.37 5.17
N ASP A 761 34.03 -10.99 5.04
CA ASP A 761 33.14 -11.63 4.09
C ASP A 761 33.57 -11.33 2.65
N ILE A 762 33.32 -12.26 1.73
CA ILE A 762 33.72 -12.11 0.33
C ILE A 762 33.09 -10.89 -0.36
N GLY A 763 31.94 -10.41 0.12
CA GLY A 763 31.32 -9.16 -0.33
C GLY A 763 32.17 -7.90 -0.09
N VAL A 764 33.19 -7.96 0.77
CA VAL A 764 34.10 -6.82 1.00
C VAL A 764 34.88 -6.42 -0.26
N LEU A 765 35.03 -7.35 -1.21
CA LEU A 765 35.71 -7.10 -2.49
C LEU A 765 34.95 -6.04 -3.33
N ASP A 766 33.66 -5.83 -3.07
CA ASP A 766 32.86 -4.77 -3.70
C ASP A 766 33.16 -3.37 -3.16
N MET A 767 33.75 -3.26 -1.96
CA MET A 767 33.85 -1.99 -1.22
C MET A 767 35.07 -1.14 -1.58
N TYR A 768 36.10 -1.75 -2.17
CA TYR A 768 37.38 -1.08 -2.44
C TYR A 768 37.56 -0.75 -3.93
N ALA A 769 37.85 0.52 -4.21
CA ALA A 769 38.26 0.94 -5.54
C ALA A 769 39.68 0.49 -5.87
N MET A 770 39.93 0.24 -7.15
CA MET A 770 41.23 -0.27 -7.62
C MET A 770 42.42 0.67 -7.37
N ASP A 771 42.20 1.96 -7.15
CA ASP A 771 43.23 2.94 -6.79
C ASP A 771 43.62 2.91 -5.30
N ASN A 772 42.78 2.30 -4.46
CA ASN A 772 43.05 2.10 -3.02
C ASN A 772 43.75 0.75 -2.75
N ILE A 773 43.69 -0.19 -3.67
CA ILE A 773 44.27 -1.53 -3.52
C ILE A 773 45.74 -1.51 -3.94
N THR A 774 46.62 -1.93 -3.05
CA THR A 774 48.07 -2.02 -3.31
C THR A 774 48.49 -3.41 -3.76
N ARG A 775 47.82 -4.44 -3.26
CA ARG A 775 48.12 -5.84 -3.58
C ARG A 775 46.86 -6.70 -3.53
N LEU A 776 46.77 -7.64 -4.46
CA LEU A 776 45.72 -8.66 -4.50
C LEU A 776 46.36 -10.02 -4.73
N ALA A 777 46.09 -11.01 -3.88
CA ALA A 777 46.64 -12.36 -4.01
C ALA A 777 45.57 -13.42 -3.80
N TYR A 778 45.82 -14.62 -4.30
CA TYR A 778 45.04 -15.82 -3.97
C TYR A 778 45.98 -16.93 -3.51
N VAL A 779 45.73 -17.47 -2.32
CA VAL A 779 46.48 -18.55 -1.69
C VAL A 779 45.65 -19.83 -1.77
N GLU A 780 46.20 -20.91 -2.32
CA GLU A 780 45.50 -22.19 -2.45
C GLU A 780 45.24 -22.84 -1.08
N ALA A 781 44.21 -23.68 -0.97
CA ALA A 781 43.78 -24.28 0.29
C ALA A 781 44.90 -24.97 1.10
N LYS A 782 45.79 -25.69 0.41
CA LYS A 782 46.93 -26.38 1.02
C LYS A 782 47.90 -25.44 1.74
N ASP A 783 47.98 -24.19 1.28
CA ASP A 783 48.92 -23.19 1.77
C ASP A 783 48.22 -22.11 2.62
N ALA A 784 46.89 -22.15 2.70
CA ALA A 784 46.06 -21.19 3.43
C ALA A 784 45.74 -21.63 4.87
N VAL A 785 46.18 -22.82 5.29
CA VAL A 785 45.88 -23.40 6.61
C VAL A 785 46.32 -22.44 7.72
N GLY A 786 45.36 -22.03 8.57
CA GLY A 786 45.61 -21.14 9.71
C GLY A 786 45.42 -19.65 9.44
N LEU A 787 45.18 -19.22 8.18
CA LEU A 787 44.99 -17.81 7.82
C LEU A 787 43.55 -17.31 8.04
N SER A 788 42.53 -18.17 7.88
CA SER A 788 41.12 -17.79 8.06
C SER A 788 40.22 -18.99 8.42
N ALA A 789 39.05 -18.75 9.00
CA ALA A 789 38.07 -19.80 9.32
C ALA A 789 37.60 -20.60 8.08
N ASN A 790 37.67 -19.99 6.88
CA ASN A 790 37.26 -20.60 5.60
C ASN A 790 38.45 -20.97 4.69
N SER A 791 39.57 -21.42 5.27
CA SER A 791 40.78 -21.80 4.50
C SER A 791 40.62 -23.05 3.62
N ARG A 792 39.53 -23.81 3.78
CA ARG A 792 39.25 -25.08 3.08
C ARG A 792 39.27 -24.97 1.56
N PHE A 793 38.95 -23.79 1.04
CA PHE A 793 38.96 -23.49 -0.40
C PHE A 793 39.93 -22.34 -0.73
N GLY A 794 41.00 -22.16 0.05
CA GLY A 794 41.97 -21.09 -0.17
C GLY A 794 41.50 -19.73 0.35
N VAL A 795 42.36 -18.73 0.24
CA VAL A 795 42.14 -17.38 0.78
C VAL A 795 42.54 -16.31 -0.23
N ILE A 796 41.64 -15.36 -0.47
CA ILE A 796 41.92 -14.12 -1.19
C ILE A 796 42.47 -13.11 -0.21
N ILE A 797 43.60 -12.51 -0.56
CA ILE A 797 44.25 -11.49 0.24
C ILE A 797 44.16 -10.15 -0.49
N LEU A 798 43.62 -9.15 0.19
CA LEU A 798 43.48 -7.78 -0.28
C LEU A 798 44.26 -6.83 0.63
N GLU A 799 45.28 -6.16 0.08
CA GLU A 799 45.97 -5.07 0.77
C GLU A 799 45.47 -3.72 0.25
N VAL A 800 45.09 -2.84 1.17
CA VAL A 800 44.55 -1.51 0.86
C VAL A 800 45.31 -0.42 1.60
N ARG A 801 45.49 0.75 0.96
CA ARG A 801 46.19 1.91 1.57
C ARG A 801 45.43 2.48 2.76
N ASP A 802 44.11 2.53 2.66
CA ASP A 802 43.22 3.02 3.71
C ASP A 802 41.96 2.16 3.79
N VAL A 803 41.82 1.41 4.89
CA VAL A 803 40.69 0.51 5.16
C VAL A 803 39.37 1.28 5.31
N ASN A 804 39.42 2.55 5.73
CA ASN A 804 38.22 3.40 5.86
C ASN A 804 37.83 4.07 4.54
N ARG A 805 38.72 4.08 3.54
CA ARG A 805 38.45 4.59 2.19
C ARG A 805 37.74 3.54 1.34
N THR A 806 36.56 3.15 1.80
CA THR A 806 35.61 2.35 1.02
C THR A 806 34.82 3.26 0.09
N THR A 807 34.63 2.85 -1.16
CA THR A 807 33.78 3.59 -2.08
C THR A 807 32.32 3.19 -1.90
N SER A 808 31.39 4.17 -1.92
CA SER A 808 29.94 3.87 -2.04
C SER A 808 29.55 3.33 -3.42
N THR A 809 30.50 3.25 -4.36
CA THR A 809 30.29 2.76 -5.72
C THR A 809 31.05 1.45 -5.86
N GLY A 810 30.35 0.32 -5.70
CA GLY A 810 30.88 -1.00 -6.07
C GLY A 810 31.25 -1.11 -7.56
N ASN A 811 31.54 -2.33 -8.01
CA ASN A 811 31.95 -2.62 -9.39
C ASN A 811 31.09 -1.86 -10.43
N ARG A 812 31.67 -0.84 -11.09
CA ARG A 812 30.91 0.05 -11.96
C ARG A 812 30.36 -0.65 -13.20
N SER A 813 30.92 -1.79 -13.59
CA SER A 813 30.51 -2.54 -14.78
C SER A 813 29.61 -3.74 -14.46
N ILE A 814 29.32 -4.03 -13.18
CA ILE A 814 28.49 -5.17 -12.76
C ILE A 814 27.43 -4.68 -11.77
N ALA A 815 26.17 -5.08 -11.99
CA ALA A 815 25.07 -4.81 -11.08
C ALA A 815 24.46 -6.11 -10.58
N ASN A 816 24.35 -6.24 -9.26
CA ASN A 816 23.60 -7.30 -8.60
C ASN A 816 22.17 -6.80 -8.38
N VAL A 817 21.20 -7.50 -8.95
CA VAL A 817 19.79 -7.11 -8.91
C VAL A 817 18.99 -8.24 -8.29
N LEU A 818 18.37 -7.96 -7.16
CA LEU A 818 17.40 -8.84 -6.54
C LEU A 818 16.02 -8.55 -7.13
N VAL A 819 15.42 -9.55 -7.79
CA VAL A 819 14.07 -9.44 -8.33
C VAL A 819 13.13 -10.17 -7.39
N ALA A 820 12.26 -9.41 -6.69
CA ALA A 820 11.31 -9.97 -5.73
C ALA A 820 10.33 -10.91 -6.42
N GLY A 821 10.23 -12.16 -5.94
CA GLY A 821 9.31 -13.17 -6.45
C GLY A 821 7.84 -12.80 -6.23
N TYR A 822 6.94 -13.40 -7.02
CA TYR A 822 5.51 -13.23 -6.83
C TYR A 822 4.86 -14.42 -6.11
N CYS A 823 3.82 -14.13 -5.33
CA CYS A 823 3.00 -15.15 -4.69
C CYS A 823 1.95 -15.66 -5.69
N LYS A 824 1.90 -16.98 -5.87
CA LYS A 824 0.77 -17.65 -6.54
C LYS A 824 -0.45 -17.66 -5.61
N PRO A 825 -1.69 -17.71 -6.13
CA PRO A 825 -2.88 -17.80 -5.31
C PRO A 825 -2.79 -18.99 -4.34
N ALA A 826 -3.00 -18.73 -3.05
CA ALA A 826 -3.05 -19.77 -2.03
C ALA A 826 -4.49 -20.25 -1.84
N GLU A 827 -4.67 -21.57 -1.68
CA GLU A 827 -5.97 -22.15 -1.35
C GLU A 827 -6.34 -21.90 0.11
N PHE A 828 -7.64 -21.76 0.36
CA PHE A 828 -8.16 -21.71 1.73
C PHE A 828 -8.23 -23.13 2.31
N TYR A 829 -7.68 -23.32 3.50
CA TYR A 829 -7.80 -24.59 4.20
C TYR A 829 -9.25 -24.83 4.61
N ALA A 830 -9.86 -25.90 4.08
CA ALA A 830 -11.18 -26.37 4.47
C ALA A 830 -11.06 -27.82 4.96
N PRO A 831 -11.44 -28.12 6.22
CA PRO A 831 -11.45 -29.50 6.70
C PRO A 831 -12.55 -30.32 6.00
N SER A 832 -12.34 -31.63 5.87
CA SER A 832 -13.39 -32.61 5.58
C SER A 832 -13.52 -33.55 6.77
N TYR A 833 -14.76 -33.77 7.23
CA TYR A 833 -15.09 -34.67 8.33
C TYR A 833 -15.70 -35.99 7.86
N ASP A 834 -15.58 -36.30 6.56
CA ASP A 834 -16.21 -37.47 5.94
C ASP A 834 -15.51 -38.80 6.32
N THR A 835 -14.32 -38.75 6.94
CA THR A 835 -13.55 -39.95 7.33
C THR A 835 -13.33 -40.06 8.85
N PRO A 836 -13.42 -41.28 9.43
CA PRO A 836 -13.19 -41.51 10.86
C PRO A 836 -11.72 -41.33 11.32
N SER A 837 -10.79 -41.05 10.39
CA SER A 837 -9.38 -40.73 10.69
C SER A 837 -9.15 -39.24 11.00
N THR A 838 -10.21 -38.45 11.15
CA THR A 838 -10.08 -37.02 11.48
C THR A 838 -9.58 -36.83 12.90
N SER A 839 -8.38 -36.25 13.00
CA SER A 839 -7.72 -35.75 14.20
C SER A 839 -8.69 -35.35 15.33
N ASN A 840 -8.50 -35.91 16.54
CA ASN A 840 -9.17 -35.53 17.79
C ASN A 840 -8.97 -34.05 18.20
N LYS A 841 -8.26 -33.25 17.40
CA LYS A 841 -8.07 -31.81 17.64
C LYS A 841 -9.39 -31.06 17.44
N LYS A 842 -9.62 -30.11 18.35
CA LYS A 842 -10.75 -29.20 18.33
C LYS A 842 -10.58 -28.17 17.21
N ASP A 843 -11.62 -27.98 16.42
CA ASP A 843 -11.68 -26.97 15.37
C ASP A 843 -12.11 -25.62 15.94
N LEU A 844 -11.14 -24.71 16.02
CA LEU A 844 -11.26 -23.37 16.61
C LEU A 844 -11.20 -22.27 15.55
N ARG A 845 -11.46 -22.56 14.27
CA ARG A 845 -11.36 -21.56 13.21
C ARG A 845 -12.39 -20.44 13.40
N THR A 846 -11.93 -19.21 13.24
CA THR A 846 -12.76 -17.99 13.28
C THR A 846 -13.29 -17.63 11.89
N THR A 847 -12.52 -17.95 10.85
CA THR A 847 -12.98 -17.99 9.46
C THR A 847 -13.42 -19.42 9.15
N ILE A 848 -14.73 -19.62 9.06
CA ILE A 848 -15.33 -20.94 8.80
C ILE A 848 -15.13 -21.32 7.33
N ALA A 849 -15.35 -20.36 6.43
CA ALA A 849 -15.18 -20.54 5.01
C ALA A 849 -14.79 -19.24 4.32
N TRP A 850 -13.94 -19.34 3.30
CA TRP A 850 -13.53 -18.23 2.45
C TRP A 850 -13.50 -18.68 1.00
N ASN A 851 -14.35 -18.08 0.17
CA ASN A 851 -14.32 -18.25 -1.27
C ASN A 851 -13.93 -16.93 -1.94
N PRO A 852 -12.70 -16.81 -2.46
CA PRO A 852 -12.28 -15.60 -3.13
C PRO A 852 -12.88 -15.45 -4.54
N ASP A 853 -13.38 -16.53 -5.19
CA ASP A 853 -13.93 -16.62 -6.58
C ASP A 853 -15.33 -17.23 -6.71
N LEU A 854 -16.31 -16.75 -5.95
CA LEU A 854 -17.66 -17.19 -6.26
C LEU A 854 -18.10 -16.55 -7.60
N ARG A 855 -18.25 -17.37 -8.65
CA ARG A 855 -18.71 -16.94 -9.96
C ARG A 855 -20.15 -17.37 -10.19
N SER A 856 -21.01 -16.45 -10.59
CA SER A 856 -22.35 -16.80 -11.08
C SER A 856 -22.33 -17.04 -12.59
N GLY A 857 -23.11 -18.03 -13.03
CA GLY A 857 -23.40 -18.22 -14.45
C GLY A 857 -24.38 -17.18 -14.99
N LYS A 858 -24.73 -17.27 -16.28
CA LYS A 858 -25.75 -16.39 -16.91
C LYS A 858 -27.12 -16.48 -16.24
N GLU A 859 -27.44 -17.63 -15.65
CA GLU A 859 -28.65 -17.86 -14.84
C GLU A 859 -28.60 -17.18 -13.47
N GLY A 860 -27.51 -16.47 -13.14
CA GLY A 860 -27.34 -15.78 -11.87
C GLY A 860 -27.24 -16.70 -10.67
N MET A 861 -26.93 -17.98 -10.86
CA MET A 861 -26.82 -18.96 -9.76
C MET A 861 -25.36 -19.27 -9.44
N ALA A 862 -25.07 -19.44 -8.15
CA ALA A 862 -23.82 -20.02 -7.66
C ALA A 862 -24.08 -20.80 -6.36
N THR A 863 -23.19 -21.74 -6.04
CA THR A 863 -23.29 -22.54 -4.82
C THR A 863 -21.93 -22.64 -4.12
N MET A 864 -21.97 -22.82 -2.81
CA MET A 864 -20.79 -23.05 -1.99
C MET A 864 -21.15 -23.98 -0.84
N SER A 865 -20.28 -24.94 -0.52
CA SER A 865 -20.44 -25.78 0.67
C SER A 865 -19.23 -25.68 1.58
N PHE A 866 -19.44 -25.82 2.87
CA PHE A 866 -18.38 -25.84 3.88
C PHE A 866 -18.83 -26.64 5.10
N TRP A 867 -17.88 -26.95 5.98
CA TRP A 867 -18.15 -27.62 7.25
C TRP A 867 -18.14 -26.62 8.40
N THR A 868 -19.07 -26.75 9.34
CA THR A 868 -19.11 -25.95 10.57
C THR A 868 -17.97 -26.34 11.52
N ALA A 869 -17.61 -25.43 12.44
CA ALA A 869 -16.58 -25.68 13.44
C ALA A 869 -17.15 -26.39 14.69
N ASP A 870 -16.30 -26.68 15.68
CA ASP A 870 -16.73 -27.32 16.93
C ASP A 870 -17.51 -26.38 17.87
N ARG A 871 -17.33 -25.06 17.74
CA ARG A 871 -18.06 -24.07 18.53
C ARG A 871 -19.53 -24.00 18.06
N ARG A 872 -20.46 -23.98 19.01
CA ARG A 872 -21.91 -23.84 18.75
C ARG A 872 -22.32 -22.38 18.61
N ASN A 873 -21.61 -21.65 17.75
CA ASN A 873 -21.84 -20.22 17.52
C ASN A 873 -22.54 -20.01 16.18
N ASP A 874 -23.36 -18.96 16.09
CA ASP A 874 -23.92 -18.52 14.81
C ASP A 874 -22.78 -18.08 13.87
N TYR A 875 -23.05 -18.10 12.56
CA TYR A 875 -22.10 -17.61 11.55
C TYR A 875 -22.63 -16.42 10.78
N ASN A 876 -21.74 -15.45 10.56
CA ASN A 876 -21.97 -14.32 9.66
C ASN A 876 -21.47 -14.68 8.26
N VAL A 877 -22.36 -14.63 7.27
CA VAL A 877 -22.05 -14.75 5.85
C VAL A 877 -22.06 -13.35 5.24
N VAL A 878 -20.96 -12.95 4.62
CA VAL A 878 -20.83 -11.69 3.87
C VAL A 878 -20.44 -12.01 2.45
N ILE A 879 -21.19 -11.46 1.49
CA ILE A 879 -20.84 -11.50 0.07
C ILE A 879 -20.68 -10.10 -0.48
N GLU A 880 -19.62 -9.88 -1.24
CA GLU A 880 -19.35 -8.64 -1.96
C GLU A 880 -18.80 -8.96 -3.35
N GLY A 881 -19.16 -8.16 -4.35
CA GLY A 881 -18.64 -8.36 -5.69
C GLY A 881 -19.27 -7.45 -6.73
N ILE A 882 -18.95 -7.74 -7.98
CA ILE A 882 -19.32 -6.91 -9.12
C ILE A 882 -19.78 -7.82 -10.25
N THR A 883 -20.86 -7.43 -10.93
CA THR A 883 -21.33 -8.11 -12.14
C THR A 883 -20.39 -7.88 -13.31
N ASP A 884 -20.52 -8.68 -14.36
CA ASP A 884 -19.71 -8.47 -15.58
C ASP A 884 -20.02 -7.12 -16.27
N GLU A 885 -21.22 -6.56 -16.03
CA GLU A 885 -21.64 -5.23 -16.49
C GLU A 885 -21.19 -4.07 -15.57
N GLY A 886 -20.56 -4.37 -14.42
CA GLY A 886 -20.03 -3.35 -13.51
C GLY A 886 -21.01 -2.90 -12.42
N GLU A 887 -22.12 -3.62 -12.19
CA GLU A 887 -23.04 -3.34 -11.09
C GLU A 887 -22.46 -3.88 -9.77
N LEU A 888 -22.47 -3.05 -8.73
CA LEU A 888 -21.98 -3.42 -7.40
C LEU A 888 -23.01 -4.27 -6.66
N CYS A 889 -22.55 -5.24 -5.89
CA CYS A 889 -23.39 -6.12 -5.08
C CYS A 889 -22.78 -6.35 -3.69
N ARG A 890 -23.63 -6.32 -2.65
CA ARG A 890 -23.30 -6.78 -1.31
C ARG A 890 -24.55 -7.32 -0.63
N ALA A 891 -24.40 -8.44 0.08
CA ALA A 891 -25.43 -8.98 0.96
C ALA A 891 -24.80 -9.60 2.21
N THR A 892 -25.60 -9.70 3.26
CA THR A 892 -25.24 -10.36 4.51
C THR A 892 -26.33 -11.34 4.91
N TYR A 893 -25.94 -12.49 5.44
CA TYR A 893 -26.85 -13.52 5.92
C TYR A 893 -26.33 -14.12 7.22
N ARG A 894 -27.24 -14.49 8.13
CA ARG A 894 -26.88 -15.09 9.42
C ARG A 894 -27.34 -16.54 9.45
N LEU A 895 -26.39 -17.45 9.66
CA LEU A 895 -26.65 -18.86 9.88
C LEU A 895 -26.78 -19.11 11.39
N ILE A 896 -27.83 -19.82 11.80
CA ILE A 896 -28.14 -20.04 13.22
C ILE A 896 -27.64 -21.42 13.66
N ALA A 897 -26.87 -21.48 14.75
CA ALA A 897 -26.43 -22.74 15.33
C ALA A 897 -27.59 -23.44 16.08
N LYS A 898 -27.59 -24.77 16.08
CA LYS A 898 -28.50 -25.55 16.92
C LYS A 898 -28.02 -25.48 18.37
N GLN A 899 -28.82 -24.87 19.24
CA GLN A 899 -28.53 -24.72 20.67
C GLN A 899 -28.41 -26.07 21.38
#